data_AF-A0AB37URV9-F1
#
_entry.id   AF-A0AB37URV9-F1
#
_cell.length_a   1.000
_cell.length_b   1.000
_cell.length_c   1.000
_cell.angle_alpha   90.00
_cell.angle_beta   90.00
_cell.angle_gamma   90.00
#
_symmetry.space_group_name_H-M   'P 1'
#
loop_
_entity.id
_entity.type
_entity.pdbx_description
1 polymer ?
#
loop_
_entity_poly.entity_id
_entity_poly.type
_entity_poly.pdbx_seq_one_letter_code
_entity_poly.pdbx_strand_id
1 'polypeptide(L)'
;MVSNKANKPERHSRYPITANPVIGKNPTIAGLPSEQLPFFICFGIVGFLGKFYLHWDWLWTIGIVAWMCGSFWLLSGGYPNKFLSQFHPNPKLRRKNISCQWQSNVPLPVKTTSTMNLPFGFGGRKIITPGLPSESYCVAEDAFDILCYVQVDLQGRQVGLRLLKAGKNRFKFTFDFLIDGEHPTLTEENAQTTLNNWESGLNGLPFGERMTVECESFSSDDIRQVELEEYASKKSNLLYALIRAQQQKAGEQKRKGLRNPKDIRITCTYTPLEKDADVTDIVGRALTSLKEFFKTFKGQKEVLDRQLLQQTLTHAYTKGYLQWDGIVNELMKLNGRIDTAKGLWERDWNFLHYGDAPAIPQLLVLNEKGISVEQNNALLCASVLLSGERGRDATPYTGREWVYVKDKYVGYLELGKFGEYTNAVDQLRHMWLPQTKTRDYRFAATFWVDDVHLRKFQLERQTRNAKELSIKALKSKTVDVNAEERAAWSIAARQAIERGENMIGVSAGVFLYRSNPQTLEQDLHKLATYFKSTTICETELAYLRWLQSLPFTCSCPSSDFYSNKYLYSSYEAITLLPLLNTQQIHHRGIELLAKEGGTPIYFNLYKVLRLAIFATSRGGKSVFLGEILILCLILNIPFIALDFPRPDGTSTFSDPINLLAQSGEKCFYVDTFVSSNNLLEFPDYSGLPKAEERTQEIRDFHVDAIVTLVTTDADDEQDIRDLVVPSLHDFYLQPEIVRRYKAANVAGYGTPEHENTPTLCDYLEFAEWWMPEYIAANDPTITDIQREAAGRILARLRGILKSSLGRAIGRPTSFRSDVMGLVFAFRNLSSNREAKILMLAAYSALLRRALESPISVCVLDELSILAGFPSIMRIVGQFCANGGKWGCSVIVSGQEPNSLAQTAVASQIFDNLTAAMCGHIKGTAIQSMSDVLGFERSLVAPYASSSAKPSAISLTSNWLINLDGTTHIECLYRSNRLMLALMANNLDESAARSRVMAAYEDPLEGLLAFANLYERALVAGLPMDTIQPAPQLLAKVAN
;
A
#
# COMPACT_ATOMS: atom_id res chain seq x y z
N MET A 1 -23.27 -9.77 -46.77
CA MET A 1 -22.12 -10.70 -46.92
C MET A 1 -20.84 -9.89 -47.05
N VAL A 2 -20.22 -9.51 -45.93
CA VAL A 2 -18.81 -9.08 -45.85
C VAL A 2 -18.28 -9.66 -44.54
N SER A 3 -17.23 -10.45 -44.66
CA SER A 3 -16.68 -11.32 -43.62
C SER A 3 -15.94 -10.52 -42.55
N ASN A 4 -16.59 -10.28 -41.41
CA ASN A 4 -15.93 -10.03 -40.13
C ASN A 4 -15.43 -11.37 -39.56
N LYS A 5 -14.21 -11.77 -39.95
CA LYS A 5 -13.43 -12.75 -39.19
C LYS A 5 -12.25 -12.03 -38.57
N ALA A 6 -12.36 -11.80 -37.27
CA ALA A 6 -11.28 -11.42 -36.39
C ALA A 6 -10.22 -12.54 -36.41
N ASN A 7 -9.22 -12.40 -37.28
CA ASN A 7 -7.94 -13.08 -37.12
C ASN A 7 -7.06 -12.17 -36.25
N LYS A 8 -7.18 -12.28 -34.92
CA LYS A 8 -6.04 -11.99 -34.04
C LYS A 8 -5.17 -13.25 -34.08
N PRO A 9 -4.00 -13.28 -34.73
CA PRO A 9 -3.10 -14.42 -34.60
C PRO A 9 -2.67 -14.53 -33.13
N GLU A 10 -2.59 -15.77 -32.61
CA GLU A 10 -2.01 -16.09 -31.31
C GLU A 10 -0.63 -15.39 -31.18
N ARG A 11 -0.60 -14.28 -30.44
CA ARG A 11 0.65 -13.60 -30.06
C ARG A 11 1.32 -14.50 -29.02
N HIS A 12 2.43 -15.13 -29.41
CA HIS A 12 3.48 -15.71 -28.54
C HIS A 12 3.06 -16.84 -27.58
N SER A 13 2.84 -18.06 -28.09
CA SER A 13 2.85 -19.28 -27.24
C SER A 13 4.09 -20.16 -27.39
N ARG A 14 5.05 -19.80 -28.26
CA ARG A 14 6.23 -20.66 -28.57
C ARG A 14 7.59 -19.97 -28.67
N TYR A 15 7.68 -18.66 -28.49
CA TYR A 15 8.95 -17.93 -28.55
C TYR A 15 9.16 -17.10 -27.30
N PRO A 16 10.40 -17.02 -26.81
CA PRO A 16 10.70 -16.32 -25.58
C PRO A 16 10.67 -14.80 -25.80
N ILE A 17 10.24 -14.07 -24.77
CA ILE A 17 10.08 -12.61 -24.81
C ILE A 17 11.46 -11.97 -24.63
N THR A 18 11.93 -11.24 -25.64
CA THR A 18 13.28 -10.67 -25.67
C THR A 18 13.25 -9.23 -26.18
N ALA A 19 14.17 -8.39 -25.68
CA ALA A 19 14.33 -7.05 -26.22
C ALA A 19 15.14 -7.09 -27.52
N ASN A 20 14.62 -6.51 -28.60
CA ASN A 20 15.31 -6.47 -29.88
C ASN A 20 16.60 -5.61 -29.76
N PRO A 21 17.79 -6.21 -30.01
CA PRO A 21 19.09 -5.56 -29.80
C PRO A 21 19.49 -4.61 -30.93
N VAL A 22 18.69 -4.53 -32.01
CA VAL A 22 18.95 -3.68 -33.18
C VAL A 22 18.16 -2.37 -33.11
N ILE A 23 17.00 -2.37 -32.44
CA ILE A 23 16.19 -1.16 -32.25
C ILE A 23 17.00 -0.10 -31.49
N GLY A 24 17.12 1.09 -32.08
CA GLY A 24 17.84 2.24 -31.51
C GLY A 24 19.33 2.29 -31.77
N LYS A 25 19.95 1.26 -32.38
CA LYS A 25 21.34 1.36 -32.84
C LYS A 25 21.42 2.28 -34.05
N ASN A 26 22.36 3.22 -34.04
CA ASN A 26 22.59 4.07 -35.19
C ASN A 26 23.32 3.29 -36.31
N PRO A 27 22.93 3.44 -37.59
CA PRO A 27 23.60 2.77 -38.70
C PRO A 27 25.03 3.29 -38.88
N THR A 28 25.98 2.41 -39.20
CA THR A 28 27.32 2.82 -39.60
C THR A 28 27.33 3.35 -41.04
N ILE A 29 28.11 4.40 -41.29
CA ILE A 29 28.31 5.00 -42.61
C ILE A 29 29.74 4.66 -43.04
N ALA A 30 29.90 3.82 -44.07
CA ALA A 30 31.22 3.40 -44.58
C ALA A 30 32.18 2.85 -43.49
N GLY A 31 31.64 2.16 -42.47
CA GLY A 31 32.41 1.62 -41.34
C GLY A 31 32.57 2.57 -40.15
N LEU A 32 32.19 3.84 -40.29
CA LEU A 32 32.27 4.83 -39.21
C LEU A 32 30.95 4.91 -38.42
N PRO A 33 31.00 5.03 -37.08
CA PRO A 33 29.80 5.27 -36.26
C PRO A 33 29.18 6.63 -36.59
N SER A 34 27.87 6.68 -36.79
CA SER A 34 27.17 7.93 -37.15
C SER A 34 27.13 8.96 -36.01
N GLU A 35 27.36 8.54 -34.76
CA GLU A 35 27.51 9.44 -33.60
C GLU A 35 28.77 10.30 -33.67
N GLN A 36 29.76 9.89 -34.47
CA GLN A 36 31.00 10.64 -34.70
C GLN A 36 30.84 11.71 -35.79
N LEU A 37 29.75 11.63 -36.58
CA LEU A 37 29.54 12.47 -37.76
C LEU A 37 29.51 13.97 -37.45
N PRO A 38 28.86 14.47 -36.38
CA PRO A 38 28.89 15.90 -36.05
C PRO A 38 30.31 16.41 -35.80
N PHE A 39 31.15 15.61 -35.14
CA PHE A 39 32.54 15.96 -34.87
C PHE A 39 33.38 15.95 -36.15
N PHE A 40 33.16 14.97 -37.03
CA PHE A 40 33.83 14.94 -38.33
C PHE A 40 33.44 16.12 -39.22
N ILE A 41 32.17 16.55 -39.17
CA ILE A 41 31.71 17.78 -39.83
C ILE A 41 32.41 19.00 -39.23
N CYS A 42 32.49 19.11 -37.90
CA CYS A 42 33.22 20.18 -37.23
C CYS A 42 34.70 20.21 -37.62
N PHE A 43 35.38 19.06 -37.64
CA PHE A 43 36.78 18.98 -38.09
C PHE A 43 36.93 19.34 -39.57
N GLY A 44 35.97 18.95 -40.41
CA GLY A 44 35.91 19.38 -41.81
C GLY A 44 35.76 20.91 -41.95
N ILE A 45 34.91 21.54 -41.13
CA ILE A 45 34.76 23.00 -41.08
C ILE A 45 36.06 23.65 -40.61
N VAL A 46 36.71 23.13 -39.57
CA VAL A 46 38.00 23.63 -39.07
C VAL A 46 39.08 23.51 -40.14
N GLY A 47 39.14 22.38 -40.86
CA GLY A 47 40.06 22.19 -41.98
C GLY A 47 39.78 23.17 -43.12
N PHE A 48 38.51 23.40 -43.46
CA PHE A 48 38.12 24.38 -44.48
C PHE A 48 38.48 25.82 -44.09
N LEU A 49 38.26 26.19 -42.82
CA LEU A 49 38.67 27.48 -42.27
C LEU A 49 40.20 27.63 -42.26
N GLY A 50 40.94 26.59 -41.87
CA GLY A 50 42.40 26.57 -41.93
C GLY A 50 42.90 26.75 -43.36
N LYS A 51 42.27 26.10 -44.34
CA LYS A 51 42.58 26.34 -45.74
C LYS A 51 42.30 27.79 -46.18
N PHE A 52 41.15 28.34 -45.82
CA PHE A 52 40.73 29.66 -46.29
C PHE A 52 41.56 30.78 -45.65
N TYR A 53 41.86 30.68 -44.35
CA TYR A 53 42.55 31.73 -43.59
C TYR A 53 44.07 31.52 -43.47
N LEU A 54 44.55 30.28 -43.48
CA LEU A 54 45.98 29.95 -43.32
C LEU A 54 46.62 29.43 -44.62
N HIS A 55 45.88 29.45 -45.74
CA HIS A 55 46.33 29.02 -47.07
C HIS A 55 46.96 27.62 -47.10
N TRP A 56 46.42 26.69 -46.30
CA TRP A 56 46.90 25.30 -46.32
C TRP A 56 46.66 24.63 -47.69
N ASP A 57 47.64 23.85 -48.14
CA ASP A 57 47.47 22.99 -49.31
C ASP A 57 46.34 21.98 -49.05
N TRP A 58 45.64 21.56 -50.11
CA TRP A 58 44.59 20.54 -50.04
C TRP A 58 45.10 19.24 -49.43
N LEU A 59 46.35 18.86 -49.73
CA LEU A 59 46.94 17.62 -49.23
C LEU A 59 47.14 17.68 -47.70
N TRP A 60 47.61 18.83 -47.19
CA TRP A 60 47.72 19.08 -45.74
C TRP A 60 46.35 19.24 -45.07
N THR A 61 45.40 19.90 -45.73
CA THR A 61 44.04 20.09 -45.21
C THR A 61 43.33 18.75 -45.02
N ILE A 62 43.36 17.88 -46.04
CA ILE A 62 42.78 16.53 -45.97
C ILE A 62 43.52 15.68 -44.94
N GLY A 63 44.86 15.76 -44.91
CA GLY A 63 45.69 15.03 -43.94
C GLY A 63 45.36 15.40 -42.49
N ILE A 64 45.22 16.70 -42.18
CA ILE A 64 44.89 17.20 -40.84
C ILE A 64 43.47 16.79 -40.43
N VAL A 65 42.48 16.93 -41.33
CA VAL A 65 41.10 16.50 -41.04
C VAL A 65 41.05 14.98 -40.81
N ALA A 66 41.72 14.19 -41.65
CA ALA A 66 41.80 12.75 -41.48
C ALA A 66 42.50 12.36 -40.17
N TRP A 67 43.57 13.06 -39.79
CA TRP A 67 44.26 12.87 -38.53
C TRP A 67 43.37 13.21 -37.34
N MET A 68 42.69 14.36 -37.33
CA MET A 68 41.77 14.75 -36.25
C MET A 68 40.61 13.76 -36.11
N CYS A 69 39.99 13.35 -37.22
CA CYS A 69 38.92 12.35 -37.21
C CYS A 69 39.42 11.00 -36.68
N GLY A 70 40.60 10.55 -37.15
CA GLY A 70 41.21 9.28 -36.73
C GLY A 70 41.59 9.27 -35.25
N SER A 71 42.26 10.33 -34.77
CA SER A 71 42.62 10.49 -33.37
C SER A 71 41.41 10.57 -32.46
N PHE A 72 40.39 11.36 -32.84
CA PHE A 72 39.16 11.44 -32.05
C PHE A 72 38.43 10.09 -32.00
N TRP A 73 38.34 9.37 -33.11
CA TRP A 73 37.73 8.04 -33.14
C TRP A 73 38.50 7.02 -32.29
N LEU A 74 39.83 7.06 -32.31
CA LEU A 74 40.68 6.15 -31.53
C LEU A 74 40.56 6.43 -30.02
N LEU A 75 40.38 7.69 -29.62
CA LEU A 75 40.19 8.11 -28.22
C LEU A 75 38.76 7.86 -27.71
N SER A 76 37.76 8.16 -28.53
CA SER A 76 36.34 8.10 -28.13
C SER A 76 35.67 6.75 -28.41
N GLY A 77 36.25 5.94 -29.30
CA GLY A 77 35.74 4.65 -29.73
C GLY A 77 34.31 4.75 -30.28
N GLY A 78 33.44 3.86 -29.78
CA GLY A 78 32.03 3.80 -30.14
C GLY A 78 31.10 4.68 -29.29
N TYR A 79 31.61 5.37 -28.26
CA TYR A 79 30.80 6.11 -27.29
C TYR A 79 31.38 7.52 -27.03
N PRO A 80 31.32 8.44 -28.02
CA PRO A 80 31.87 9.78 -27.88
C PRO A 80 31.21 10.59 -26.76
N ASN A 81 29.96 10.31 -26.45
CA ASN A 81 29.25 10.88 -25.31
C ASN A 81 29.92 10.57 -23.96
N LYS A 82 30.34 9.32 -23.72
CA LYS A 82 31.03 8.91 -22.48
C LYS A 82 32.45 9.47 -22.37
N PHE A 83 33.14 9.64 -23.50
CA PHE A 83 34.43 10.30 -23.49
C PHE A 83 34.28 11.79 -23.13
N LEU A 84 33.30 12.46 -23.75
CA LEU A 84 33.07 13.89 -23.54
C LEU A 84 32.46 14.22 -22.17
N SER A 85 31.79 13.28 -21.49
CA SER A 85 31.26 13.50 -20.14
C SER A 85 32.36 13.76 -19.12
N GLN A 86 33.57 13.20 -19.29
CA GLN A 86 34.72 13.44 -18.41
C GLN A 86 35.18 14.90 -18.40
N PHE A 87 34.91 15.63 -19.48
CA PHE A 87 35.22 17.05 -19.63
C PHE A 87 34.05 17.95 -19.23
N HIS A 88 32.90 17.37 -18.89
CA HIS A 88 31.76 18.14 -18.41
C HIS A 88 32.08 18.70 -17.01
N PRO A 89 31.92 20.02 -16.77
CA PRO A 89 32.19 20.59 -15.46
C PRO A 89 31.18 20.07 -14.44
N ASN A 90 31.66 19.73 -13.23
CA ASN A 90 30.79 19.44 -12.10
C ASN A 90 30.40 20.76 -11.40
N PRO A 91 29.13 21.21 -11.45
CA PRO A 91 28.76 22.53 -10.96
C PRO A 91 28.64 22.55 -9.43
N LYS A 92 29.49 23.30 -8.73
CA LYS A 92 29.29 23.57 -7.30
C LYS A 92 28.08 24.49 -7.12
N LEU A 93 26.96 23.95 -6.64
CA LEU A 93 25.72 24.69 -6.44
C LEU A 93 25.77 25.52 -5.15
N ARG A 94 25.27 26.76 -5.21
CA ARG A 94 25.08 27.63 -4.05
C ARG A 94 23.75 28.39 -4.15
N ARG A 95 23.00 28.43 -3.06
CA ARG A 95 21.74 29.17 -2.95
C ARG A 95 21.95 30.68 -2.97
N LYS A 96 21.07 31.43 -3.62
CA LYS A 96 21.12 32.90 -3.74
C LYS A 96 19.96 33.64 -3.05
N ASN A 97 18.88 32.96 -2.65
CA ASN A 97 17.67 33.55 -2.05
C ASN A 97 16.99 34.54 -3.00
N ILE A 98 16.48 34.05 -4.13
CA ILE A 98 15.80 34.87 -5.12
C ILE A 98 14.42 35.29 -4.59
N SER A 99 14.23 36.60 -4.43
CA SER A 99 12.93 37.17 -4.08
C SER A 99 11.93 37.01 -5.22
N CYS A 100 10.70 36.68 -4.84
CA CYS A 100 9.52 36.75 -5.68
C CYS A 100 8.94 38.16 -5.56
N GLN A 101 9.04 38.95 -6.64
CA GLN A 101 8.19 40.13 -6.78
C GLN A 101 6.90 39.69 -7.46
N TRP A 102 5.86 39.52 -6.64
CA TRP A 102 4.50 39.35 -7.13
C TRP A 102 3.90 40.76 -7.24
N GLN A 103 3.76 41.24 -8.46
CA GLN A 103 3.06 42.51 -8.69
C GLN A 103 1.56 42.19 -8.58
N SER A 104 0.78 43.01 -7.87
CA SER A 104 -0.69 42.90 -7.77
C SER A 104 -1.42 42.78 -9.12
N ASN A 105 -0.68 43.05 -10.21
CA ASN A 105 -1.13 43.26 -11.56
C ASN A 105 -0.55 42.22 -12.55
N VAL A 106 0.25 41.24 -12.11
CA VAL A 106 0.80 40.14 -12.94
C VAL A 106 0.60 38.81 -12.22
N PRO A 107 -0.13 37.83 -12.80
CA PRO A 107 -0.49 36.60 -12.08
C PRO A 107 0.66 35.59 -11.95
N LEU A 108 1.82 35.80 -12.57
CA LEU A 108 2.96 34.87 -12.50
C LEU A 108 4.15 35.46 -11.71
N PRO A 109 4.87 34.63 -10.92
CA PRO A 109 6.01 35.10 -10.14
C PRO A 109 7.19 35.51 -11.03
N VAL A 110 7.77 36.68 -10.77
CA VAL A 110 8.88 37.25 -11.56
C VAL A 110 10.22 37.07 -10.83
N LYS A 111 11.23 36.49 -11.52
CA LYS A 111 12.62 36.43 -11.03
C LYS A 111 13.26 37.83 -11.08
N THR A 112 13.54 38.43 -9.92
CA THR A 112 14.26 39.71 -9.81
C THR A 112 15.76 39.53 -10.10
N THR A 113 16.13 39.57 -11.39
CA THR A 113 17.51 39.63 -11.94
C THR A 113 18.60 38.70 -11.34
N SER A 114 18.89 37.61 -12.06
CA SER A 114 20.27 37.20 -12.37
C SER A 114 20.47 37.38 -13.87
N THR A 115 21.55 38.05 -14.24
CA THR A 115 22.06 38.15 -15.62
C THR A 115 21.95 36.80 -16.34
N MET A 116 21.38 36.83 -17.55
CA MET A 116 21.39 35.73 -18.52
C MET A 116 22.75 35.04 -18.51
N ASN A 117 22.80 33.80 -18.04
CA ASN A 117 23.83 32.86 -18.43
C ASN A 117 23.16 31.77 -19.27
N LEU A 118 23.79 31.49 -20.41
CA LEU A 118 23.39 30.45 -21.34
C LEU A 118 23.22 29.11 -20.62
N PRO A 119 22.32 28.23 -21.11
CA PRO A 119 22.34 26.83 -20.70
C PRO A 119 23.71 26.29 -21.11
N PHE A 120 24.52 25.90 -20.13
CA PHE A 120 25.86 25.34 -20.30
C PHE A 120 26.86 26.24 -21.05
N GLY A 121 27.44 27.22 -20.34
CA GLY A 121 28.62 27.94 -20.81
C GLY A 121 29.39 28.59 -19.65
N PHE A 122 30.56 28.04 -19.31
CA PHE A 122 31.77 28.62 -18.67
C PHE A 122 31.68 29.86 -17.73
N GLY A 123 30.54 30.15 -17.09
CA GLY A 123 30.31 31.40 -16.36
C GLY A 123 29.77 31.21 -14.95
N GLY A 124 30.48 30.46 -14.10
CA GLY A 124 30.22 30.55 -12.66
C GLY A 124 30.80 31.84 -12.09
N ARG A 125 30.20 32.36 -11.01
CA ARG A 125 30.77 33.53 -10.31
C ARG A 125 31.95 33.06 -9.48
N LYS A 126 33.16 33.53 -9.81
CA LYS A 126 34.35 33.36 -8.98
C LYS A 126 34.20 34.22 -7.72
N ILE A 127 34.26 33.59 -6.55
CA ILE A 127 34.48 34.31 -5.30
C ILE A 127 35.97 34.19 -4.98
N ILE A 128 36.67 35.32 -4.95
CA ILE A 128 38.07 35.40 -4.57
C ILE A 128 38.10 35.69 -3.07
N THR A 129 38.34 34.66 -2.26
CA THR A 129 38.64 34.84 -0.84
C THR A 129 40.14 35.10 -0.70
N PRO A 130 40.59 36.16 0.01
CA PRO A 130 42.03 36.41 0.17
C PRO A 130 42.72 35.22 0.83
N GLY A 131 43.72 34.61 0.16
CA GLY A 131 44.51 33.51 0.70
C GLY A 131 44.00 32.08 0.41
N LEU A 132 42.86 31.91 -0.27
CA LEU A 132 42.34 30.61 -0.73
C LEU A 132 42.16 30.61 -2.26
N PRO A 133 42.32 29.46 -2.94
CA PRO A 133 42.09 29.38 -4.38
C PRO A 133 40.65 29.80 -4.73
N SER A 134 40.49 30.60 -5.80
CA SER A 134 39.19 31.13 -6.20
C SER A 134 38.25 29.99 -6.64
N GLU A 135 37.16 29.77 -5.93
CA GLU A 135 36.13 28.80 -6.31
C GLU A 135 35.00 29.47 -7.10
N SER A 136 34.56 28.80 -8.16
CA SER A 136 33.46 29.24 -9.04
C SER A 136 32.19 28.47 -8.69
N TYR A 137 31.10 29.20 -8.37
CA TYR A 137 29.82 28.59 -7.99
C TYR A 137 28.72 28.89 -9.03
N CYS A 138 27.77 27.95 -9.14
CA CYS A 138 26.53 28.05 -9.91
C CYS A 138 25.35 28.35 -8.97
N VAL A 139 24.38 29.14 -9.44
CA VAL A 139 23.16 29.43 -8.66
C VAL A 139 22.24 28.22 -8.68
N ALA A 140 21.97 27.65 -7.51
CA ALA A 140 21.16 26.43 -7.38
C ALA A 140 19.72 26.61 -7.91
N GLU A 141 19.12 27.78 -7.67
CA GLU A 141 17.76 28.12 -8.14
C GLU A 141 17.61 28.19 -9.66
N ASP A 142 18.71 28.28 -10.42
CA ASP A 142 18.67 28.28 -11.88
C ASP A 142 18.67 26.87 -12.47
N ALA A 143 18.93 25.83 -11.65
CA ALA A 143 18.79 24.44 -12.04
C ALA A 143 17.34 23.92 -11.96
N PHE A 144 16.46 24.62 -11.20
CA PHE A 144 15.04 24.25 -11.04
C PHE A 144 14.16 25.15 -11.93
N ASP A 145 13.33 24.53 -12.76
CA ASP A 145 12.51 25.25 -13.75
C ASP A 145 11.12 25.65 -13.22
N ILE A 146 10.80 25.30 -11.97
CA ILE A 146 9.51 25.60 -11.35
C ILE A 146 9.30 27.09 -11.11
N LEU A 147 8.12 27.56 -11.51
CA LEU A 147 7.65 28.92 -11.27
C LEU A 147 6.71 28.98 -10.07
N CYS A 148 5.64 28.18 -10.09
CA CYS A 148 4.63 28.09 -9.03
C CYS A 148 3.84 26.78 -9.14
N TYR A 149 3.00 26.54 -8.13
CA TYR A 149 2.01 25.48 -8.14
C TYR A 149 0.65 26.02 -8.60
N VAL A 150 -0.18 25.16 -9.17
CA VAL A 150 -1.53 25.49 -9.61
C VAL A 150 -2.50 24.45 -9.06
N GLN A 151 -3.60 24.92 -8.49
CA GLN A 151 -4.76 24.13 -8.12
C GLN A 151 -5.90 24.45 -9.09
N VAL A 152 -6.48 23.41 -9.69
CA VAL A 152 -7.63 23.53 -10.59
C VAL A 152 -8.83 22.81 -9.96
N ASP A 153 -9.87 23.59 -9.65
CA ASP A 153 -11.11 23.15 -9.03
C ASP A 153 -12.26 23.35 -10.04
N LEU A 154 -12.38 22.42 -10.99
CA LEU A 154 -13.38 22.46 -12.06
C LEU A 154 -14.17 21.15 -12.08
N GLN A 155 -15.48 21.22 -12.36
CA GLN A 155 -16.34 20.04 -12.51
C GLN A 155 -16.32 19.11 -11.28
N GLY A 156 -16.17 19.66 -10.08
CA GLY A 156 -16.07 18.89 -8.83
C GLY A 156 -14.78 18.09 -8.66
N ARG A 157 -13.78 18.27 -9.54
CA ARG A 157 -12.45 17.65 -9.44
C ARG A 157 -11.42 18.66 -8.94
N GLN A 158 -10.52 18.20 -8.08
CA GLN A 158 -9.37 18.96 -7.60
C GLN A 158 -8.09 18.41 -8.24
N VAL A 159 -7.41 19.23 -9.05
CA VAL A 159 -6.22 18.82 -9.81
C VAL A 159 -5.05 19.76 -9.53
N GLY A 160 -3.97 19.21 -8.98
CA GLY A 160 -2.70 19.90 -8.79
C GLY A 160 -1.80 19.85 -10.02
N LEU A 161 -1.11 20.95 -10.31
CA LEU A 161 -0.14 21.05 -11.40
C LEU A 161 1.11 21.83 -10.95
N ARG A 162 2.28 21.47 -11.49
CA ARG A 162 3.47 22.34 -11.45
C ARG A 162 3.59 23.12 -12.75
N LEU A 163 3.80 24.43 -12.65
CA LEU A 163 4.07 25.28 -13.80
C LEU A 163 5.59 25.48 -13.95
N LEU A 164 6.15 24.97 -15.04
CA LEU A 164 7.58 25.01 -15.34
C LEU A 164 7.90 25.94 -16.51
N LYS A 165 9.10 26.52 -16.48
CA LYS A 165 9.66 27.35 -17.54
C LYS A 165 10.46 26.50 -18.54
N ALA A 166 9.86 26.13 -19.66
CA ALA A 166 10.50 25.38 -20.73
C ALA A 166 11.23 26.30 -21.73
N GLY A 167 12.42 26.79 -21.36
CA GLY A 167 13.27 27.61 -22.23
C GLY A 167 12.87 29.09 -22.27
N LYS A 168 13.21 29.79 -23.37
CA LYS A 168 13.02 31.25 -23.45
C LYS A 168 11.56 31.67 -23.53
N ASN A 169 10.65 30.86 -24.07
CA ASN A 169 9.29 31.26 -24.49
C ASN A 169 8.24 30.17 -24.37
N ARG A 170 8.42 29.13 -23.54
CA ARG A 170 7.43 28.05 -23.44
C ARG A 170 7.19 27.68 -22.00
N PHE A 171 5.96 27.28 -21.71
CA PHE A 171 5.59 26.72 -20.42
C PHE A 171 5.37 25.22 -20.57
N LYS A 172 5.65 24.49 -19.50
CA LYS A 172 5.33 23.08 -19.39
C LYS A 172 4.59 22.84 -18.09
N PHE A 173 3.55 22.02 -18.14
CA PHE A 173 2.79 21.58 -16.99
C PHE A 173 3.18 20.15 -16.65
N THR A 174 3.30 19.85 -15.37
CA THR A 174 3.45 18.47 -14.87
C THR A 174 2.40 18.17 -13.81
N PHE A 175 1.91 16.94 -13.82
CA PHE A 175 0.90 16.41 -12.90
C PHE A 175 1.31 15.00 -12.48
N ASP A 176 0.95 14.64 -11.25
CA ASP A 176 1.31 13.36 -10.66
C ASP A 176 0.04 12.54 -10.36
N PHE A 177 0.03 11.30 -10.81
CA PHE A 177 -0.95 10.30 -10.42
C PHE A 177 -0.34 9.36 -9.37
N LEU A 178 -1.00 9.24 -8.22
CA LEU A 178 -0.73 8.24 -7.18
C LEU A 178 -1.31 6.89 -7.61
N ILE A 179 -0.47 5.86 -7.64
CA ILE A 179 -0.82 4.52 -8.10
C ILE A 179 -0.66 3.52 -6.96
N ASP A 180 -1.67 2.66 -6.73
CA ASP A 180 -1.57 1.63 -5.70
C ASP A 180 -0.65 0.47 -6.15
N GLY A 181 -0.60 0.22 -7.46
CA GLY A 181 0.25 -0.79 -8.12
C GLY A 181 -0.46 -2.14 -8.29
N GLU A 182 0.13 -3.00 -9.11
CA GLU A 182 -0.37 -4.36 -9.35
C GLU A 182 0.33 -5.36 -8.43
N HIS A 183 -0.42 -6.36 -7.94
CA HIS A 183 0.15 -7.37 -7.05
C HIS A 183 1.17 -8.27 -7.79
N PRO A 184 2.30 -8.68 -7.19
CA PRO A 184 3.30 -9.53 -7.85
C PRO A 184 2.89 -11.01 -8.03
N THR A 185 1.81 -11.47 -7.42
CA THR A 185 1.31 -12.87 -7.52
C THR A 185 0.06 -12.95 -8.40
N LEU A 186 0.22 -12.62 -9.68
CA LEU A 186 -0.83 -12.78 -10.67
C LEU A 186 -0.75 -14.17 -11.31
N THR A 187 -1.90 -14.71 -11.71
CA THR A 187 -1.96 -15.83 -12.64
C THR A 187 -1.39 -15.40 -14.00
N GLU A 188 -0.93 -16.36 -14.81
CA GLU A 188 -0.36 -16.06 -16.13
C GLU A 188 -1.37 -15.30 -17.03
N GLU A 189 -2.65 -15.66 -16.99
CA GLU A 189 -3.71 -14.99 -17.74
C GLU A 189 -3.92 -13.52 -17.28
N ASN A 190 -3.96 -13.30 -15.97
CA ASN A 190 -4.09 -11.95 -15.41
C ASN A 190 -2.84 -11.11 -15.66
N ALA A 191 -1.65 -11.71 -15.58
CA ALA A 191 -0.39 -11.05 -15.93
C ALA A 191 -0.37 -10.62 -17.41
N GLN A 192 -0.78 -11.50 -18.34
CA GLN A 192 -0.86 -11.15 -19.75
C GLN A 192 -1.87 -10.04 -20.03
N THR A 193 -3.04 -10.09 -19.37
CA THR A 193 -4.06 -9.03 -19.47
C THR A 193 -3.51 -7.69 -18.98
N THR A 194 -2.79 -7.70 -17.85
CA THR A 194 -2.14 -6.51 -17.27
C THR A 194 -1.10 -5.94 -18.23
N LEU A 195 -0.23 -6.76 -18.79
CA LEU A 195 0.78 -6.34 -19.77
C LEU A 195 0.15 -5.75 -21.04
N ASN A 196 -0.95 -6.33 -21.53
CA ASN A 196 -1.68 -5.80 -22.69
C ASN A 196 -2.30 -4.41 -22.41
N ASN A 197 -2.80 -4.19 -21.19
CA ASN A 197 -3.31 -2.88 -20.76
C ASN A 197 -2.18 -1.84 -20.71
N TRP A 198 -1.02 -2.21 -20.15
CA TRP A 198 0.16 -1.33 -20.12
C TRP A 198 0.68 -1.02 -21.53
N GLU A 199 0.73 -2.01 -22.43
CA GLU A 199 1.10 -1.82 -23.84
C GLU A 199 0.15 -0.83 -24.53
N SER A 200 -1.16 -0.97 -24.29
CA SER A 200 -2.18 -0.07 -24.82
C SER A 200 -1.98 1.37 -24.35
N GLY A 201 -1.65 1.58 -23.07
CA GLY A 201 -1.30 2.89 -22.54
C GLY A 201 -0.04 3.50 -23.15
N LEU A 202 1.03 2.70 -23.32
CA LEU A 202 2.26 3.17 -23.98
C LEU A 202 2.03 3.50 -25.46
N ASN A 203 1.16 2.77 -26.15
CA ASN A 203 0.75 3.11 -27.51
C ASN A 203 -0.10 4.39 -27.56
N GLY A 204 -0.80 4.75 -26.47
CA GLY A 204 -1.62 5.95 -26.35
C GLY A 204 -0.87 7.23 -26.00
N LEU A 205 0.46 7.18 -25.78
CA LEU A 205 1.24 8.33 -25.34
C LEU A 205 1.20 9.50 -26.36
N PRO A 206 1.01 10.76 -25.91
CA PRO A 206 1.02 11.90 -26.81
C PRO A 206 2.44 12.22 -27.31
N PHE A 207 2.56 12.54 -28.60
CA PHE A 207 3.83 12.91 -29.20
C PHE A 207 4.39 14.21 -28.60
N GLY A 208 5.69 14.21 -28.27
CA GLY A 208 6.36 15.36 -27.65
C GLY A 208 6.21 15.45 -26.13
N GLU A 209 5.30 14.67 -25.54
CA GLU A 209 5.12 14.55 -24.10
C GLU A 209 5.78 13.32 -23.52
N ARG A 210 5.81 13.25 -22.19
CA ARG A 210 6.54 12.22 -21.44
C ARG A 210 5.72 11.71 -20.27
N MET A 211 5.94 10.45 -19.97
CA MET A 211 5.44 9.77 -18.78
C MET A 211 6.63 9.25 -17.98
N THR A 212 6.77 9.65 -16.72
CA THR A 212 7.81 9.17 -15.81
C THR A 212 7.14 8.39 -14.69
N VAL A 213 7.44 7.09 -14.62
CA VAL A 213 6.96 6.20 -13.57
C VAL A 213 8.06 6.06 -12.53
N GLU A 214 7.74 6.42 -11.29
CA GLU A 214 8.65 6.35 -10.15
C GLU A 214 8.10 5.38 -9.12
N CYS A 215 8.98 4.54 -8.57
CA CYS A 215 8.69 3.69 -7.42
C CYS A 215 9.77 3.95 -6.37
N GLU A 216 9.37 4.44 -5.21
CA GLU A 216 10.27 4.76 -4.12
C GLU A 216 9.98 3.93 -2.87
N SER A 217 11.04 3.60 -2.15
CA SER A 217 10.96 2.81 -0.93
C SER A 217 12.06 3.25 0.02
N PHE A 218 11.65 3.96 1.07
CA PHE A 218 12.53 4.48 2.11
C PHE A 218 12.13 3.92 3.46
N SER A 219 13.10 3.49 4.25
CA SER A 219 12.78 2.98 5.58
C SER A 219 12.27 4.10 6.47
N SER A 220 11.00 4.02 6.85
CA SER A 220 10.29 5.01 7.65
C SER A 220 9.35 4.31 8.62
N ASP A 221 9.02 5.00 9.70
CA ASP A 221 7.98 4.66 10.68
C ASP A 221 7.09 5.86 10.99
N ASP A 222 7.23 6.97 10.27
CA ASP A 222 6.71 8.28 10.69
C ASP A 222 5.17 8.26 10.81
N ILE A 223 4.48 7.72 9.80
CA ILE A 223 3.02 7.54 9.82
C ILE A 223 2.58 6.64 10.99
N ARG A 224 3.35 5.57 11.27
CA ARG A 224 3.02 4.61 12.33
C ARG A 224 3.26 5.21 13.72
N GLN A 225 4.26 6.05 13.88
CA GLN A 225 4.52 6.76 15.14
C GLN A 225 3.38 7.74 15.46
N VAL A 226 2.92 8.51 14.46
CA VAL A 226 1.77 9.41 14.61
C VAL A 226 0.50 8.63 14.98
N GLU A 227 0.20 7.55 14.27
CA GLU A 227 -0.97 6.69 14.56
C GLU A 227 -0.92 6.14 15.99
N LEU A 228 0.22 5.62 16.44
CA LEU A 228 0.37 5.08 17.79
C LEU A 228 0.31 6.18 18.86
N GLU A 229 0.75 7.40 18.55
CA GLU A 229 0.62 8.54 19.47
C GLU A 229 -0.84 8.97 19.63
N GLU A 230 -1.63 8.97 18.54
CA GLU A 230 -3.08 9.19 18.59
C GLU A 230 -3.74 8.20 19.55
N TYR A 231 -3.36 6.92 19.47
CA TYR A 231 -3.87 5.85 20.33
C TYR A 231 -3.47 5.96 21.80
N ALA A 232 -2.29 6.53 22.10
CA ALA A 232 -1.77 6.63 23.45
C ALA A 232 -2.56 7.61 24.34
N SER A 233 -3.28 8.55 23.74
CA SER A 233 -3.99 9.60 24.47
C SER A 233 -5.11 9.00 25.35
N LYS A 234 -5.04 9.24 26.67
CA LYS A 234 -6.06 8.85 27.67
C LYS A 234 -6.32 7.33 27.77
N LYS A 235 -5.27 6.51 27.89
CA LYS A 235 -5.36 5.05 28.13
C LYS A 235 -4.80 4.64 29.49
N SER A 236 -5.16 3.44 29.98
CA SER A 236 -4.56 2.89 31.20
C SER A 236 -3.05 2.69 31.05
N ASN A 237 -2.35 2.53 32.18
CA ASN A 237 -0.90 2.35 32.20
C ASN A 237 -0.46 1.13 31.37
N LEU A 238 -1.19 0.01 31.41
CA LEU A 238 -0.84 -1.21 30.66
C LEU A 238 -1.07 -1.04 29.16
N LEU A 239 -2.21 -0.50 28.72
CA LEU A 239 -2.45 -0.22 27.30
C LEU A 239 -1.44 0.80 26.76
N TYR A 240 -1.15 1.84 27.54
CA TYR A 240 -0.11 2.81 27.20
C TYR A 240 1.26 2.13 27.05
N ALA A 241 1.65 1.25 27.97
CA ALA A 241 2.90 0.50 27.88
C ALA A 241 2.96 -0.41 26.64
N LEU A 242 1.86 -1.08 26.27
CA LEU A 242 1.74 -1.88 25.05
C LEU A 242 1.91 -1.03 23.78
N ILE A 243 1.27 0.16 23.74
CA ILE A 243 1.42 1.11 22.62
C ILE A 243 2.87 1.59 22.51
N ARG A 244 3.50 1.98 23.63
CA ARG A 244 4.91 2.40 23.65
C ARG A 244 5.86 1.27 23.25
N ALA A 245 5.59 0.03 23.65
CA ALA A 245 6.34 -1.14 23.21
C ALA A 245 6.22 -1.34 21.68
N GLN A 246 5.05 -1.08 21.10
CA GLN A 246 4.85 -1.13 19.66
C GLN A 246 5.56 0.02 18.92
N GLN A 247 5.57 1.23 19.47
CA GLN A 247 6.33 2.37 18.92
C GLN A 247 7.84 2.07 18.90
N GLN A 248 8.38 1.52 20.01
CA GLN A 248 9.77 1.09 20.07
C GLN A 248 10.07 0.04 19.00
N LYS A 249 9.16 -0.92 18.80
CA LYS A 249 9.32 -1.99 17.80
C LYS A 249 9.33 -1.42 16.37
N ALA A 250 8.43 -0.49 16.04
CA ALA A 250 8.42 0.18 14.74
C ALA A 250 9.73 0.95 14.48
N GLY A 251 10.24 1.67 15.49
CA GLY A 251 11.53 2.36 15.41
C GLY A 251 12.72 1.40 15.25
N GLU A 252 12.70 0.25 15.91
CA GLU A 252 13.69 -0.82 15.68
C GLU A 252 13.66 -1.37 14.25
N GLN A 253 12.47 -1.57 13.69
CA GLN A 253 12.31 -2.06 12.32
C GLN A 253 12.82 -1.04 11.29
N LYS A 254 12.55 0.26 11.50
CA LYS A 254 13.13 1.34 10.69
C LYS A 254 14.67 1.34 10.75
N ARG A 255 15.25 1.31 11.95
CA ARG A 255 16.73 1.28 12.12
C ARG A 255 17.38 0.08 11.43
N LYS A 256 16.70 -1.08 11.44
CA LYS A 256 17.15 -2.30 10.76
C LYS A 256 16.85 -2.31 9.25
N GLY A 257 16.12 -1.34 8.70
CA GLY A 257 15.72 -1.30 7.29
C GLY A 257 14.70 -2.38 6.90
N LEU A 258 13.89 -2.83 7.87
CA LEU A 258 12.92 -3.93 7.69
C LEU A 258 11.53 -3.43 7.32
N ARG A 259 11.18 -2.20 7.72
CA ARG A 259 9.92 -1.54 7.39
C ARG A 259 10.19 -0.54 6.28
N ASN A 260 9.70 -0.83 5.07
CA ASN A 260 9.95 -0.05 3.86
C ASN A 260 8.63 0.21 3.13
N PRO A 261 7.87 1.25 3.54
CA PRO A 261 6.70 1.68 2.77
C PRO A 261 7.10 2.00 1.33
N LYS A 262 6.22 1.66 0.38
CA LYS A 262 6.41 1.89 -1.04
C LYS A 262 5.39 2.91 -1.55
N ASP A 263 5.85 3.86 -2.36
CA ASP A 263 5.00 4.80 -3.10
C ASP A 263 5.29 4.64 -4.60
N ILE A 264 4.22 4.58 -5.42
CA ILE A 264 4.31 4.51 -6.87
C ILE A 264 3.56 5.68 -7.46
N ARG A 265 4.21 6.34 -8.40
CA ARG A 265 3.67 7.55 -8.99
C ARG A 265 4.00 7.69 -10.46
N ILE A 266 3.08 8.26 -11.20
CA ILE A 266 3.25 8.59 -12.61
C ILE A 266 3.21 10.09 -12.76
N THR A 267 4.34 10.69 -13.11
CA THR A 267 4.42 12.09 -13.50
C THR A 267 4.26 12.18 -15.01
N CYS A 268 3.26 12.91 -15.51
CA CYS A 268 3.18 13.18 -16.94
C CYS A 268 3.26 14.67 -17.26
N THR A 269 3.64 14.95 -18.51
CA THR A 269 3.89 16.31 -18.97
C THR A 269 2.85 16.75 -19.98
N TYR A 270 2.60 18.07 -20.01
CA TYR A 270 1.82 18.71 -21.05
C TYR A 270 2.46 20.02 -21.47
N THR A 271 2.70 20.17 -22.77
CA THR A 271 3.26 21.36 -23.41
C THR A 271 2.26 21.83 -24.46
N PRO A 272 1.68 23.03 -24.32
CA PRO A 272 0.82 23.61 -25.35
C PRO A 272 1.57 23.68 -26.70
N LEU A 273 1.06 23.00 -27.73
CA LEU A 273 1.67 22.91 -29.07
C LEU A 273 1.36 24.16 -29.89
N GLU A 274 2.33 24.60 -30.71
CA GLU A 274 2.18 25.72 -31.66
C GLU A 274 1.41 25.35 -32.94
N LYS A 275 0.95 24.09 -33.12
CA LYS A 275 0.42 23.59 -34.40
C LYS A 275 -1.11 23.57 -34.55
N ASP A 276 -1.87 23.91 -33.51
CA ASP A 276 -3.32 24.13 -33.65
C ASP A 276 -3.54 25.48 -34.35
N ALA A 277 -3.97 25.46 -35.61
CA ALA A 277 -3.98 26.63 -36.51
C ALA A 277 -4.91 27.79 -36.07
N ASP A 278 -5.84 27.57 -35.13
CA ASP A 278 -6.64 28.62 -34.48
C ASP A 278 -6.00 29.15 -33.17
N VAL A 279 -5.03 28.41 -32.60
CA VAL A 279 -4.41 28.66 -31.29
C VAL A 279 -3.07 29.39 -31.44
N THR A 280 -2.42 29.28 -32.60
CA THR A 280 -1.17 29.96 -33.01
C THR A 280 -1.21 31.46 -32.75
N ASP A 281 -2.33 32.10 -33.09
CA ASP A 281 -2.45 33.54 -33.00
C ASP A 281 -2.64 34.01 -31.54
N ILE A 282 -3.16 33.16 -30.65
CA ILE A 282 -3.48 33.55 -29.27
C ILE A 282 -2.35 33.17 -28.31
N VAL A 283 -1.79 31.96 -28.41
CA VAL A 283 -0.69 31.50 -27.53
C VAL A 283 0.66 32.09 -27.96
N GLY A 284 0.88 32.28 -29.27
CA GLY A 284 2.03 33.03 -29.78
C GLY A 284 1.98 34.51 -29.37
N ARG A 285 0.80 35.14 -29.37
CA ARG A 285 0.60 36.48 -28.80
C ARG A 285 0.71 36.48 -27.28
N ALA A 286 0.30 35.43 -26.58
CA ALA A 286 0.42 35.29 -25.12
C ALA A 286 1.86 35.25 -24.64
N LEU A 287 2.68 34.40 -25.25
CA LEU A 287 4.07 34.21 -24.89
C LEU A 287 4.93 35.42 -25.28
N THR A 288 4.61 36.05 -26.42
CA THR A 288 5.27 37.29 -26.88
C THR A 288 4.82 38.51 -26.06
N SER A 289 3.52 38.62 -25.73
CA SER A 289 2.98 39.71 -24.89
C SER A 289 3.49 39.62 -23.47
N LEU A 290 3.49 38.45 -22.83
CA LEU A 290 4.07 38.26 -21.48
C LEU A 290 5.53 38.76 -21.44
N LYS A 291 6.30 38.58 -22.52
CA LYS A 291 7.68 39.10 -22.67
C LYS A 291 7.82 40.59 -22.93
N GLU A 292 6.99 41.18 -23.80
CA GLU A 292 7.01 42.64 -24.02
C GLU A 292 6.45 43.41 -22.80
N PHE A 293 5.60 42.74 -22.02
CA PHE A 293 5.05 43.20 -20.76
C PHE A 293 6.10 43.23 -19.64
N PHE A 294 7.03 42.27 -19.60
CA PHE A 294 8.19 42.29 -18.69
C PHE A 294 9.08 43.54 -18.86
N LYS A 295 8.91 44.30 -19.94
CA LYS A 295 9.65 45.55 -20.21
C LYS A 295 8.82 46.83 -20.10
N THR A 296 7.48 46.79 -20.04
CA THR A 296 6.69 48.02 -20.30
C THR A 296 5.46 48.17 -19.40
N PHE A 297 5.52 49.22 -18.57
CA PHE A 297 4.58 49.74 -17.58
C PHE A 297 3.12 50.03 -18.07
N LYS A 298 2.18 49.99 -17.10
CA LYS A 298 0.86 50.68 -16.97
C LYS A 298 -0.42 50.12 -17.65
N GLY A 299 -1.28 49.50 -16.83
CA GLY A 299 -2.61 50.04 -16.49
C GLY A 299 -3.88 49.50 -17.18
N GLN A 300 -3.83 49.09 -18.46
CA GLN A 300 -5.03 48.61 -19.19
C GLN A 300 -4.98 47.15 -19.64
N LYS A 301 -3.87 46.45 -19.40
CA LYS A 301 -3.61 45.09 -19.91
C LYS A 301 -3.98 43.95 -18.94
N GLU A 302 -4.38 44.27 -17.71
CA GLU A 302 -4.52 43.31 -16.60
C GLU A 302 -5.67 42.31 -16.76
N VAL A 303 -6.79 42.72 -17.37
CA VAL A 303 -7.94 41.84 -17.63
C VAL A 303 -7.59 40.80 -18.70
N LEU A 304 -6.85 41.21 -19.73
CA LEU A 304 -6.45 40.37 -20.84
C LEU A 304 -5.47 39.27 -20.39
N ASP A 305 -4.51 39.61 -19.53
CA ASP A 305 -3.52 38.67 -19.01
C ASP A 305 -4.14 37.59 -18.10
N ARG A 306 -5.11 37.98 -17.26
CA ARG A 306 -5.88 37.03 -16.44
C ARG A 306 -6.71 36.08 -17.28
N GLN A 307 -7.41 36.60 -18.29
CA GLN A 307 -8.21 35.77 -19.22
C GLN A 307 -7.33 34.78 -19.98
N LEU A 308 -6.15 35.20 -20.42
CA LEU A 308 -5.24 34.37 -21.17
C LEU A 308 -4.59 33.26 -20.33
N LEU A 309 -4.21 33.58 -19.09
CA LEU A 309 -3.72 32.58 -18.15
C LEU A 309 -4.83 31.58 -17.79
N GLN A 310 -6.05 32.08 -17.55
CA GLN A 310 -7.21 31.23 -17.32
C GLN A 310 -7.48 30.28 -18.50
N GLN A 311 -7.42 30.77 -19.74
CA GLN A 311 -7.53 29.93 -20.93
C GLN A 311 -6.42 28.88 -21.01
N THR A 312 -5.17 29.26 -20.73
CA THR A 312 -4.02 28.35 -20.76
C THR A 312 -4.16 27.24 -19.71
N LEU A 313 -4.59 27.58 -18.49
CA LEU A 313 -4.84 26.60 -17.43
C LEU A 313 -6.04 25.70 -17.74
N THR A 314 -7.11 26.26 -18.29
CA THR A 314 -8.28 25.47 -18.76
C THR A 314 -7.87 24.50 -19.86
N HIS A 315 -6.93 24.88 -20.73
CA HIS A 315 -6.38 24.02 -21.76
C HIS A 315 -5.49 22.91 -21.17
N ALA A 316 -4.64 23.25 -20.19
CA ALA A 316 -3.86 22.26 -19.46
C ALA A 316 -4.76 21.23 -18.76
N TYR A 317 -5.91 21.65 -18.23
CA TYR A 317 -6.92 20.75 -17.67
C TYR A 317 -7.59 19.88 -18.75
N THR A 318 -8.14 20.50 -19.80
CA THR A 318 -8.97 19.81 -20.80
C THR A 318 -8.19 18.96 -21.81
N LYS A 319 -7.07 19.47 -22.32
CA LYS A 319 -6.22 18.76 -23.31
C LYS A 319 -5.02 18.06 -22.69
N GLY A 320 -4.58 18.47 -21.49
CA GLY A 320 -3.50 17.82 -20.76
C GLY A 320 -4.04 16.75 -19.82
N TYR A 321 -4.57 17.17 -18.67
CA TYR A 321 -5.00 16.26 -17.60
C TYR A 321 -6.02 15.22 -18.08
N LEU A 322 -7.14 15.60 -18.72
CA LEU A 322 -8.16 14.63 -19.14
C LEU A 322 -7.63 13.58 -20.12
N GLN A 323 -6.71 13.96 -21.00
CA GLN A 323 -6.07 13.01 -21.91
C GLN A 323 -5.23 11.99 -21.14
N TRP A 324 -4.44 12.45 -20.17
CA TRP A 324 -3.62 11.56 -19.34
C TRP A 324 -4.44 10.74 -18.35
N ASP A 325 -5.55 11.26 -17.84
CA ASP A 325 -6.53 10.52 -17.05
C ASP A 325 -7.06 9.33 -17.86
N GLY A 326 -7.42 9.55 -19.13
CA GLY A 326 -7.80 8.47 -20.06
C GLY A 326 -6.69 7.43 -20.27
N ILE A 327 -5.43 7.86 -20.44
CA ILE A 327 -4.31 6.92 -20.62
C ILE A 327 -4.07 6.08 -19.35
N VAL A 328 -3.97 6.72 -18.18
CA VAL A 328 -3.63 6.04 -16.92
C VAL A 328 -4.79 5.17 -16.43
N ASN A 329 -6.02 5.68 -16.47
CA ASN A 329 -7.18 5.03 -15.87
C ASN A 329 -7.99 4.18 -16.86
N GLU A 330 -8.16 4.62 -18.10
CA GLU A 330 -8.97 3.87 -19.08
C GLU A 330 -8.16 2.84 -19.85
N LEU A 331 -6.96 3.21 -20.34
CA LEU A 331 -6.09 2.32 -21.11
C LEU A 331 -5.24 1.41 -20.22
N MET A 332 -4.45 1.97 -19.30
CA MET A 332 -3.55 1.19 -18.44
C MET A 332 -4.25 0.50 -17.27
N LYS A 333 -5.49 0.91 -16.92
CA LYS A 333 -6.31 0.36 -15.82
C LYS A 333 -5.66 0.44 -14.43
N LEU A 334 -4.85 1.47 -14.18
CA LEU A 334 -4.06 1.59 -12.95
C LEU A 334 -4.81 2.23 -11.76
N ASN A 335 -6.06 2.66 -11.95
CA ASN A 335 -6.87 3.35 -10.93
C ASN A 335 -6.11 4.50 -10.22
N GLY A 336 -5.33 5.25 -10.99
CA GLY A 336 -4.51 6.35 -10.53
C GLY A 336 -5.33 7.53 -10.04
N ARG A 337 -4.99 8.01 -8.84
CA ARG A 337 -5.58 9.19 -8.21
C ARG A 337 -4.72 10.41 -8.52
N ILE A 338 -5.31 11.44 -9.12
CA ILE A 338 -4.62 12.71 -9.38
C ILE A 338 -4.29 13.41 -8.05
N ASP A 339 -3.09 13.96 -7.93
CA ASP A 339 -2.66 14.67 -6.72
C ASP A 339 -3.15 16.14 -6.71
N THR A 340 -3.18 16.74 -5.52
CA THR A 340 -3.50 18.16 -5.29
C THR A 340 -2.25 19.03 -5.29
N ALA A 341 -2.39 20.34 -5.46
CA ALA A 341 -1.24 21.26 -5.40
C ALA A 341 -0.47 21.15 -4.07
N LYS A 342 -1.19 20.87 -2.98
CA LYS A 342 -0.60 20.63 -1.65
C LYS A 342 0.22 19.34 -1.61
N GLY A 343 -0.31 18.23 -2.12
CA GLY A 343 0.43 16.96 -2.18
C GLY A 343 1.67 17.04 -3.07
N LEU A 344 1.59 17.74 -4.21
CA LEU A 344 2.75 18.02 -5.06
C LEU A 344 3.84 18.82 -4.32
N TRP A 345 3.45 19.84 -3.56
CA TRP A 345 4.38 20.64 -2.77
C TRP A 345 5.02 19.84 -1.63
N GLU A 346 4.24 19.08 -0.87
CA GLU A 346 4.74 18.22 0.21
C GLU A 346 5.75 17.20 -0.32
N ARG A 347 5.47 16.60 -1.48
CA ARG A 347 6.40 15.70 -2.17
C ARG A 347 7.70 16.40 -2.55
N ASP A 348 7.61 17.53 -3.24
CA ASP A 348 8.78 18.28 -3.71
C ASP A 348 9.65 18.76 -2.55
N TRP A 349 9.02 19.16 -1.44
CA TRP A 349 9.67 19.51 -0.19
C TRP A 349 10.40 18.30 0.42
N ASN A 350 9.75 17.13 0.48
CA ASN A 350 10.29 15.91 1.05
C ASN A 350 11.49 15.33 0.28
N PHE A 351 11.68 15.71 -1.00
CA PHE A 351 12.92 15.38 -1.72
C PHE A 351 14.16 16.01 -1.09
N LEU A 352 14.03 17.17 -0.45
CA LEU A 352 15.15 17.96 0.08
C LEU A 352 15.13 18.07 1.62
N HIS A 353 13.99 17.79 2.28
CA HIS A 353 13.80 18.03 3.72
C HIS A 353 13.24 16.82 4.48
N TYR A 354 13.27 16.91 5.82
CA TYR A 354 12.74 15.89 6.73
C TYR A 354 11.47 16.33 7.45
N GLY A 355 11.28 17.62 7.71
CA GLY A 355 10.12 18.15 8.42
C GLY A 355 8.93 18.46 7.51
N ASP A 356 7.83 18.84 8.16
CA ASP A 356 6.58 19.20 7.48
C ASP A 356 6.78 20.36 6.49
N ALA A 357 6.12 20.25 5.34
CA ALA A 357 6.19 21.28 4.32
C ALA A 357 5.50 22.57 4.82
N PRO A 358 6.12 23.75 4.63
CA PRO A 358 5.48 25.02 4.95
C PRO A 358 4.31 25.29 3.97
N ALA A 359 3.57 26.39 4.16
CA ALA A 359 2.55 26.80 3.19
C ALA A 359 3.15 26.99 1.78
N ILE A 360 2.39 26.65 0.74
CA ILE A 360 2.82 26.74 -0.66
C ILE A 360 3.26 28.19 -0.95
N PRO A 361 4.51 28.45 -1.40
CA PRO A 361 5.03 29.81 -1.54
C PRO A 361 4.22 30.69 -2.50
N GLN A 362 3.94 30.15 -3.69
CA GLN A 362 3.12 30.76 -4.72
C GLN A 362 2.15 29.73 -5.28
N LEU A 363 0.84 29.98 -5.11
CA LEU A 363 -0.24 29.10 -5.56
C LEU A 363 -1.22 29.87 -6.46
N LEU A 364 -1.49 29.33 -7.65
CA LEU A 364 -2.58 29.77 -8.52
C LEU A 364 -3.79 28.87 -8.31
N VAL A 365 -4.98 29.43 -8.11
CA VAL A 365 -6.22 28.66 -7.97
C VAL A 365 -7.17 29.03 -9.10
N LEU A 366 -7.48 28.07 -9.96
CA LEU A 366 -8.51 28.19 -11.00
C LEU A 366 -9.78 27.49 -10.52
N ASN A 367 -10.87 28.24 -10.35
CA ASN A 367 -12.18 27.70 -10.01
C ASN A 367 -13.26 28.19 -10.99
N GLU A 368 -14.52 27.84 -10.76
CA GLU A 368 -15.65 28.29 -11.59
C GLU A 368 -15.82 29.82 -11.62
N LYS A 369 -15.31 30.54 -10.61
CA LYS A 369 -15.35 32.02 -10.53
C LYS A 369 -14.19 32.68 -11.26
N GLY A 370 -13.21 31.92 -11.74
CA GLY A 370 -12.02 32.40 -12.45
C GLY A 370 -10.72 32.10 -11.70
N ILE A 371 -9.67 32.87 -12.01
CA ILE A 371 -8.34 32.67 -11.43
C ILE A 371 -8.12 33.57 -10.21
N SER A 372 -7.59 32.99 -9.13
CA SER A 372 -7.14 33.68 -7.92
C SER A 372 -5.72 33.25 -7.58
N VAL A 373 -5.01 34.06 -6.81
CA VAL A 373 -3.61 33.81 -6.49
C VAL A 373 -3.35 34.04 -5.02
N GLU A 374 -2.61 33.10 -4.43
CA GLU A 374 -2.20 33.12 -3.04
C GLU A 374 -0.67 33.17 -2.97
N GLN A 375 -0.15 34.16 -2.25
CA GLN A 375 1.28 34.31 -1.99
C GLN A 375 1.53 34.22 -0.49
N ASN A 376 2.13 33.11 -0.06
CA ASN A 376 2.46 32.88 1.35
C ASN A 376 3.93 33.20 1.66
N ASN A 377 4.78 33.42 0.65
CA ASN A 377 6.20 33.73 0.84
C ASN A 377 6.72 34.77 -0.16
N ALA A 378 7.65 35.61 0.30
CA ALA A 378 8.35 36.60 -0.51
C ALA A 378 9.50 36.01 -1.35
N LEU A 379 9.91 34.76 -1.12
CA LEU A 379 10.90 34.04 -1.92
C LEU A 379 10.20 33.14 -2.96
N LEU A 380 10.83 32.94 -4.11
CA LEU A 380 10.33 32.01 -5.14
C LEU A 380 10.27 30.56 -4.64
N CYS A 381 9.37 29.74 -5.20
CA CYS A 381 9.25 28.31 -4.92
C CYS A 381 10.61 27.60 -4.91
N ALA A 382 11.44 27.78 -5.95
CA ALA A 382 12.78 27.17 -6.01
C ALA A 382 13.71 27.63 -4.86
N SER A 383 13.64 28.89 -4.45
CA SER A 383 14.42 29.39 -3.31
C SER A 383 13.90 28.87 -1.97
N VAL A 384 12.59 28.64 -1.83
CA VAL A 384 12.01 28.01 -0.64
C VAL A 384 12.38 26.53 -0.60
N LEU A 385 12.32 25.80 -1.72
CA LEU A 385 12.78 24.40 -1.80
C LEU A 385 14.25 24.22 -1.40
N LEU A 386 15.09 25.22 -1.61
CA LEU A 386 16.50 25.18 -1.22
C LEU A 386 16.74 25.74 0.19
N SER A 387 15.68 26.13 0.91
CA SER A 387 15.82 26.72 2.23
C SER A 387 16.17 25.69 3.28
N GLY A 388 17.33 25.81 3.91
CA GLY A 388 17.72 24.93 5.00
C GLY A 388 16.69 24.86 6.14
N GLU A 389 16.61 23.70 6.78
CA GLU A 389 15.70 23.41 7.89
C GLU A 389 16.50 23.07 9.16
N ARG A 390 16.12 23.61 10.32
CA ARG A 390 16.74 23.28 11.64
C ARG A 390 18.28 23.36 11.66
N GLY A 391 18.84 24.34 10.94
CA GLY A 391 20.29 24.53 10.85
C GLY A 391 21.03 23.62 9.85
N ARG A 392 20.31 22.82 9.05
CA ARG A 392 20.88 22.01 7.96
C ARG A 392 20.66 22.70 6.62
N ASP A 393 21.65 22.66 5.72
CA ASP A 393 21.50 23.16 4.34
C ASP A 393 20.72 22.15 3.50
N ALA A 394 19.75 22.63 2.72
CA ALA A 394 18.97 21.81 1.78
C ALA A 394 19.56 21.84 0.35
N THR A 395 20.58 22.67 0.12
CA THR A 395 21.26 22.79 -1.16
C THR A 395 22.03 21.50 -1.48
N PRO A 396 21.74 20.80 -2.59
CA PRO A 396 22.47 19.60 -2.97
C PRO A 396 23.96 19.89 -3.21
N TYR A 397 24.83 19.03 -2.68
CA TYR A 397 26.26 19.08 -2.98
C TYR A 397 26.63 18.03 -4.02
N THR A 398 27.26 18.44 -5.12
CA THR A 398 27.42 17.59 -6.30
C THR A 398 28.85 17.03 -6.40
N GLY A 399 28.96 15.71 -6.48
CA GLY A 399 30.11 14.97 -6.97
C GLY A 399 29.91 14.57 -8.44
N ARG A 400 30.94 13.97 -9.04
CA ARG A 400 30.82 13.34 -10.38
C ARG A 400 30.00 12.04 -10.30
N GLU A 401 30.37 11.18 -9.36
CA GLU A 401 29.78 9.85 -9.15
C GLU A 401 28.53 9.88 -8.27
N TRP A 402 28.29 10.98 -7.55
CA TRP A 402 27.22 11.06 -6.56
C TRP A 402 26.67 12.47 -6.37
N VAL A 403 25.48 12.58 -5.79
CA VAL A 403 24.90 13.81 -5.26
C VAL A 403 24.67 13.63 -3.77
N TYR A 404 25.04 14.60 -2.95
CA TYR A 404 24.76 14.59 -1.53
C TYR A 404 23.53 15.45 -1.24
N VAL A 405 22.48 14.81 -0.74
CA VAL A 405 21.18 15.43 -0.43
C VAL A 405 20.56 14.71 0.76
N LYS A 406 19.89 15.43 1.66
CA LYS A 406 19.27 14.87 2.89
C LYS A 406 20.22 13.97 3.67
N ASP A 407 21.44 14.43 3.92
CA ASP A 407 22.46 13.68 4.67
C ASP A 407 22.86 12.31 4.06
N LYS A 408 22.55 12.07 2.77
CA LYS A 408 22.87 10.83 2.05
C LYS A 408 23.55 11.13 0.71
N TYR A 409 24.49 10.26 0.35
CA TYR A 409 25.05 10.16 -0.99
C TYR A 409 24.10 9.39 -1.90
N VAL A 410 23.87 9.93 -3.07
CA VAL A 410 22.96 9.40 -4.09
C VAL A 410 23.75 9.05 -5.32
N GLY A 411 23.74 7.78 -5.68
CA GLY A 411 24.32 7.27 -6.92
C GLY A 411 23.25 6.78 -7.88
N TYR A 412 23.60 6.63 -9.15
CA TYR A 412 22.67 6.27 -10.22
C TYR A 412 23.15 5.04 -10.98
N LEU A 413 22.27 4.03 -11.06
CA LEU A 413 22.44 2.85 -11.89
C LEU A 413 21.49 2.95 -13.09
N GLU A 414 22.05 3.06 -14.29
CA GLU A 414 21.29 3.08 -15.54
C GLU A 414 20.93 1.66 -15.98
N LEU A 415 19.71 1.48 -16.48
CA LEU A 415 19.20 0.22 -17.04
C LEU A 415 19.10 0.31 -18.56
N GLY A 416 19.66 -0.68 -19.24
CA GLY A 416 19.60 -0.83 -20.69
C GLY A 416 18.67 -1.95 -21.14
N LYS A 417 19.02 -2.59 -22.26
CA LYS A 417 18.24 -3.68 -22.86
C LYS A 417 18.24 -4.91 -21.95
N PHE A 418 17.07 -5.50 -21.73
CA PHE A 418 16.87 -6.72 -20.95
C PHE A 418 17.06 -7.98 -21.79
N GLY A 419 17.36 -9.09 -21.12
CA GLY A 419 17.51 -10.41 -21.74
C GLY A 419 16.19 -11.10 -22.07
N GLU A 420 16.14 -12.41 -21.85
CA GLU A 420 15.04 -13.27 -22.26
C GLU A 420 14.10 -13.66 -21.10
N TYR A 421 12.80 -13.72 -21.38
CA TYR A 421 11.77 -14.21 -20.48
C TYR A 421 10.95 -15.35 -21.09
N THR A 422 10.56 -16.26 -20.21
CA THR A 422 9.81 -17.48 -20.52
C THR A 422 8.30 -17.29 -20.55
N ASN A 423 7.77 -16.40 -19.71
CA ASN A 423 6.33 -16.18 -19.54
C ASN A 423 6.03 -14.72 -19.13
N ALA A 424 4.75 -14.35 -19.11
CA ALA A 424 4.28 -13.00 -18.80
C ALA A 424 4.57 -12.61 -17.33
N VAL A 425 4.41 -13.55 -16.38
CA VAL A 425 4.69 -13.30 -14.95
C VAL A 425 6.16 -12.92 -14.73
N ASP A 426 7.10 -13.62 -15.38
CA ASP A 426 8.53 -13.35 -15.27
C ASP A 426 8.91 -11.99 -15.88
N GLN A 427 8.28 -11.62 -17.00
CA GLN A 427 8.45 -10.29 -17.62
C GLN A 427 7.95 -9.20 -16.67
N LEU A 428 6.75 -9.35 -16.12
CA LEU A 428 6.12 -8.41 -15.20
C LEU A 428 6.95 -8.23 -13.91
N ARG A 429 7.54 -9.32 -13.39
CA ARG A 429 8.39 -9.32 -12.19
C ARG A 429 9.83 -8.84 -12.43
N HIS A 430 10.21 -8.37 -13.63
CA HIS A 430 11.57 -7.90 -13.93
C HIS A 430 12.10 -6.89 -12.90
N MET A 431 11.28 -5.87 -12.58
CA MET A 431 11.65 -4.81 -11.64
C MET A 431 11.44 -5.20 -10.18
N TRP A 432 10.64 -6.24 -9.91
CA TRP A 432 10.20 -6.60 -8.56
C TRP A 432 11.30 -7.19 -7.68
N LEU A 433 12.12 -8.09 -8.23
CA LEU A 433 13.21 -8.70 -7.44
C LEU A 433 14.24 -7.64 -6.97
N PRO A 434 14.76 -6.75 -7.83
CA PRO A 434 15.61 -5.64 -7.40
C PRO A 434 14.94 -4.74 -6.35
N GLN A 435 13.65 -4.43 -6.52
CA GLN A 435 12.86 -3.63 -5.58
C GLN A 435 12.68 -4.26 -4.19
N THR A 436 12.71 -5.60 -4.08
CA THR A 436 12.48 -6.30 -2.81
C THR A 436 13.78 -6.64 -2.07
N LYS A 437 14.91 -6.68 -2.78
CA LYS A 437 16.25 -6.95 -2.22
C LYS A 437 17.04 -5.69 -1.85
N THR A 438 16.48 -4.53 -2.15
CA THR A 438 17.13 -3.22 -1.98
C THR A 438 16.30 -2.34 -1.07
N ARG A 439 16.94 -1.44 -0.34
CA ARG A 439 16.30 -0.43 0.51
C ARG A 439 16.82 0.97 0.20
N ASP A 440 16.06 1.98 0.61
CA ASP A 440 16.36 3.40 0.43
C ASP A 440 16.72 3.71 -1.03
N TYR A 441 15.73 3.54 -1.90
CA TYR A 441 15.88 3.70 -3.34
C TYR A 441 14.76 4.52 -3.95
N ARG A 442 15.02 5.01 -5.17
CA ARG A 442 14.00 5.49 -6.10
C ARG A 442 14.29 4.94 -7.49
N PHE A 443 13.38 4.11 -8.00
CA PHE A 443 13.38 3.64 -9.38
C PHE A 443 12.66 4.68 -10.21
N ALA A 444 13.22 5.07 -11.35
CA ALA A 444 12.60 6.04 -12.24
C ALA A 444 12.73 5.54 -13.68
N ALA A 445 11.62 5.47 -14.40
CA ALA A 445 11.57 5.12 -15.81
C ALA A 445 10.76 6.17 -16.58
N THR A 446 11.39 6.85 -17.52
CA THR A 446 10.77 7.88 -18.36
C THR A 446 10.55 7.35 -19.77
N PHE A 447 9.33 7.51 -20.29
CA PHE A 447 8.84 7.02 -21.57
C PHE A 447 8.37 8.18 -22.46
N TRP A 448 8.66 8.10 -23.76
CA TRP A 448 8.18 9.05 -24.77
C TRP A 448 8.04 8.37 -26.14
N VAL A 449 7.15 8.90 -26.99
CA VAL A 449 7.02 8.45 -28.38
C VAL A 449 8.15 9.03 -29.23
N ASP A 450 8.80 8.19 -30.03
CA ASP A 450 9.84 8.59 -30.97
C ASP A 450 9.31 8.73 -32.41
N ASP A 451 10.06 9.40 -33.29
CA ASP A 451 9.67 9.62 -34.69
C ASP A 451 9.75 8.33 -35.51
N VAL A 452 8.58 7.74 -35.78
CA VAL A 452 8.41 6.50 -36.53
C VAL A 452 9.01 6.58 -37.94
N HIS A 453 8.93 7.72 -38.63
CA HIS A 453 9.44 7.86 -39.99
C HIS A 453 10.96 7.78 -40.03
N LEU A 454 11.62 8.48 -39.11
CA LEU A 454 13.07 8.43 -38.96
C LEU A 454 13.54 6.99 -38.68
N ARG A 455 12.80 6.24 -37.86
CA ARG A 455 13.16 4.86 -37.50
C ARG A 455 12.95 3.86 -38.63
N LYS A 456 11.86 3.96 -39.40
CA LYS A 456 11.69 3.16 -40.63
C LYS A 456 12.89 3.33 -41.56
N PHE A 457 13.30 4.58 -41.80
CA PHE A 457 14.46 4.88 -42.65
C PHE A 457 15.77 4.27 -42.12
N GLN A 458 16.01 4.33 -40.81
CA GLN A 458 17.22 3.75 -40.20
C GLN A 458 17.25 2.21 -40.29
N LEU A 459 16.12 1.54 -40.06
CA LEU A 459 15.99 0.08 -40.16
C LEU A 459 16.20 -0.43 -41.60
N GLU A 460 15.70 0.31 -42.60
CA GLU A 460 15.94 0.00 -44.01
C GLU A 460 17.43 0.04 -44.35
N ARG A 461 18.13 1.08 -43.88
CA ARG A 461 19.57 1.22 -44.09
C ARG A 461 20.35 0.12 -43.40
N GLN A 462 19.98 -0.27 -42.18
CA GLN A 462 20.61 -1.37 -41.48
C GLN A 462 20.39 -2.71 -42.19
N THR A 463 19.18 -2.98 -42.66
CA THR A 463 18.88 -4.20 -43.43
C THR A 463 19.71 -4.26 -44.71
N ARG A 464 19.87 -3.14 -45.41
CA ARG A 464 20.73 -3.05 -46.61
C ARG A 464 22.19 -3.30 -46.27
N ASN A 465 22.71 -2.63 -45.25
CA ASN A 465 24.10 -2.81 -44.79
C ASN A 465 24.38 -4.26 -44.35
N ALA A 466 23.43 -4.91 -43.67
CA ALA A 466 23.56 -6.31 -43.24
C ALA A 466 23.58 -7.27 -44.43
N LYS A 467 22.73 -7.04 -45.45
CA LYS A 467 22.76 -7.80 -46.71
C LYS A 467 24.07 -7.61 -47.49
N GLU A 468 24.61 -6.40 -47.52
CA GLU A 468 25.90 -6.15 -48.16
C GLU A 468 27.05 -6.85 -47.43
N LEU A 469 27.03 -6.88 -46.10
CA LEU A 469 28.00 -7.60 -45.28
C LEU A 469 27.89 -9.12 -45.47
N SER A 470 26.68 -9.68 -45.53
CA SER A 470 26.50 -11.11 -45.79
C SER A 470 26.97 -11.50 -47.20
N ILE A 471 26.71 -10.67 -48.21
CA ILE A 471 27.25 -10.88 -49.58
C ILE A 471 28.78 -10.82 -49.58
N LYS A 472 29.41 -9.92 -48.82
CA LYS A 472 30.87 -9.87 -48.68
C LYS A 472 31.42 -11.09 -47.94
N ALA A 473 30.75 -11.57 -46.90
CA ALA A 473 31.14 -12.75 -46.13
C ALA A 473 31.04 -14.04 -46.97
N LEU A 474 30.00 -14.16 -47.80
CA LEU A 474 29.85 -15.22 -48.80
C LEU A 474 31.02 -15.24 -49.80
N LYS A 475 31.50 -14.06 -50.23
CA LYS A 475 32.70 -13.95 -51.08
C LYS A 475 33.99 -14.36 -50.36
N SER A 476 34.05 -14.24 -49.04
CA SER A 476 35.20 -14.65 -48.20
C SER A 476 35.09 -16.07 -47.62
N LYS A 477 34.11 -16.88 -48.04
CA LYS A 477 33.85 -18.26 -47.53
C LYS A 477 33.65 -18.34 -46.01
N THR A 478 33.16 -17.28 -45.38
CA THR A 478 32.80 -17.27 -43.96
C THR A 478 31.33 -16.93 -43.81
N VAL A 479 30.60 -17.67 -42.98
CA VAL A 479 29.20 -17.35 -42.66
C VAL A 479 29.22 -16.41 -41.45
N ASP A 480 28.78 -15.17 -41.64
CA ASP A 480 28.64 -14.20 -40.55
C ASP A 480 27.25 -14.32 -39.93
N VAL A 481 27.12 -15.24 -38.96
CA VAL A 481 25.88 -15.51 -38.21
C VAL A 481 25.32 -14.23 -37.58
N ASN A 482 26.18 -13.30 -37.14
CA ASN A 482 25.74 -12.04 -36.53
C ASN A 482 25.08 -11.09 -37.54
N ALA A 483 25.55 -11.09 -38.79
CA ALA A 483 24.96 -10.25 -39.84
C ALA A 483 23.57 -10.76 -40.24
N GLU A 484 23.39 -12.08 -40.32
CA GLU A 484 22.11 -12.73 -40.61
C GLU A 484 21.11 -12.52 -39.46
N GLU A 485 21.55 -12.69 -38.22
CA GLU A 485 20.72 -12.45 -37.03
C GLU A 485 20.28 -10.97 -36.95
N ARG A 486 21.19 -10.01 -37.19
CA ARG A 486 20.85 -8.58 -37.25
C ARG A 486 19.84 -8.26 -38.34
N ALA A 487 19.92 -8.93 -39.48
CA ALA A 487 18.94 -8.76 -40.56
C ALA A 487 17.56 -9.28 -40.11
N ALA A 488 17.50 -10.45 -39.46
CA ALA A 488 16.26 -11.01 -38.91
C ALA A 488 15.63 -10.06 -37.87
N TRP A 489 16.42 -9.56 -36.92
CA TRP A 489 15.97 -8.57 -35.92
C TRP A 489 15.49 -7.26 -36.55
N SER A 490 16.15 -6.79 -37.62
CA SER A 490 15.73 -5.58 -38.35
C SER A 490 14.39 -5.77 -39.05
N ILE A 491 14.17 -6.95 -39.65
CA ILE A 491 12.90 -7.32 -40.29
C ILE A 491 11.79 -7.41 -39.25
N ALA A 492 12.03 -8.06 -38.11
CA ALA A 492 11.06 -8.15 -37.02
C ALA A 492 10.66 -6.77 -36.47
N ALA A 493 11.63 -5.87 -36.25
CA ALA A 493 11.36 -4.50 -35.84
C ALA A 493 10.52 -3.73 -36.87
N ARG A 494 10.78 -3.93 -38.17
CA ARG A 494 9.99 -3.30 -39.24
C ARG A 494 8.56 -3.85 -39.27
N GLN A 495 8.38 -5.15 -39.09
CA GLN A 495 7.05 -5.76 -39.00
C GLN A 495 6.25 -5.20 -37.82
N ALA A 496 6.88 -4.97 -36.66
CA ALA A 496 6.25 -4.33 -35.51
C ALA A 496 5.73 -2.92 -35.86
N ILE A 497 6.56 -2.09 -36.51
CA ILE A 497 6.13 -0.76 -36.96
C ILE A 497 5.00 -0.84 -38.00
N GLU A 498 5.07 -1.78 -38.94
CA GLU A 498 4.03 -1.99 -39.97
C GLU A 498 2.71 -2.47 -39.36
N ARG A 499 2.74 -3.18 -38.23
CA ARG A 499 1.57 -3.56 -37.43
C ARG A 499 0.98 -2.41 -36.61
N GLY A 500 1.61 -1.24 -36.62
CA GLY A 500 1.15 -0.05 -35.89
C GLY A 500 1.68 0.07 -34.47
N GLU A 501 2.73 -0.66 -34.08
CA GLU A 501 3.37 -0.48 -32.78
C GLU A 501 4.19 0.82 -32.74
N ASN A 502 4.03 1.58 -31.66
CA ASN A 502 4.82 2.79 -31.45
C ASN A 502 6.23 2.45 -30.97
N MET A 503 7.21 3.22 -31.45
CA MET A 503 8.58 3.15 -30.95
C MET A 503 8.71 4.05 -29.73
N ILE A 504 8.99 3.42 -28.59
CA ILE A 504 9.04 4.08 -27.29
C ILE A 504 10.50 4.30 -26.91
N GLY A 505 10.87 5.56 -26.70
CA GLY A 505 12.11 5.92 -26.04
C GLY A 505 11.98 5.74 -24.54
N VAL A 506 12.97 5.08 -23.96
CA VAL A 506 13.02 4.77 -22.53
C VAL A 506 14.35 5.22 -21.95
N SER A 507 14.27 5.88 -20.80
CA SER A 507 15.40 6.11 -19.90
C SER A 507 14.99 5.60 -18.53
N ALA A 508 15.61 4.51 -18.08
CA ALA A 508 15.29 3.85 -16.83
C ALA A 508 16.54 3.71 -15.97
N GLY A 509 16.38 3.86 -14.66
CA GLY A 509 17.47 3.72 -13.72
C GLY A 509 17.02 3.71 -12.26
N VAL A 510 17.98 3.45 -11.38
CA VAL A 510 17.78 3.37 -9.94
C VAL A 510 18.71 4.36 -9.25
N PHE A 511 18.11 5.23 -8.43
CA PHE A 511 18.83 6.08 -7.49
C PHE A 511 18.93 5.37 -6.15
N LEU A 512 20.15 5.15 -5.65
CA LEU A 512 20.41 4.57 -4.34
C LEU A 512 20.92 5.61 -3.36
N TYR A 513 20.38 5.59 -2.14
CA TYR A 513 20.69 6.56 -1.09
C TYR A 513 21.45 5.87 0.04
N ARG A 514 22.68 6.31 0.35
CA ARG A 514 23.53 5.74 1.41
C ARG A 514 24.25 6.81 2.22
N SER A 515 24.62 6.48 3.45
CA SER A 515 25.29 7.43 4.35
C SER A 515 26.76 7.69 4.02
N ASN A 516 27.40 6.83 3.23
CA ASN A 516 28.79 7.03 2.81
C ASN A 516 29.03 6.54 1.36
N PRO A 517 30.01 7.12 0.64
CA PRO A 517 30.26 6.77 -0.76
C PRO A 517 30.72 5.32 -0.98
N GLN A 518 31.51 4.74 -0.06
CA GLN A 518 32.02 3.38 -0.22
C GLN A 518 30.88 2.34 -0.21
N THR A 519 29.94 2.48 0.72
CA THR A 519 28.73 1.62 0.77
C THR A 519 27.81 1.88 -0.41
N LEU A 520 27.76 3.10 -0.94
CA LEU A 520 27.00 3.43 -2.14
C LEU A 520 27.52 2.65 -3.35
N GLU A 521 28.83 2.71 -3.61
CA GLU A 521 29.47 1.99 -4.72
C GLU A 521 29.26 0.47 -4.61
N GLN A 522 29.52 -0.10 -3.43
CA GLN A 522 29.32 -1.53 -3.17
C GLN A 522 27.87 -1.98 -3.41
N ASP A 523 26.89 -1.22 -2.90
CA ASP A 523 25.48 -1.56 -3.06
C ASP A 523 24.97 -1.32 -4.49
N LEU A 524 25.51 -0.36 -5.24
CA LEU A 524 25.21 -0.18 -6.66
C LEU A 524 25.68 -1.40 -7.47
N HIS A 525 26.90 -1.87 -7.23
CA HIS A 525 27.41 -3.08 -7.87
C HIS A 525 26.60 -4.32 -7.49
N LYS A 526 26.23 -4.45 -6.21
CA LYS A 526 25.36 -5.54 -5.76
C LYS A 526 23.98 -5.47 -6.44
N LEU A 527 23.37 -4.29 -6.51
CA LEU A 527 22.09 -4.07 -7.17
C LEU A 527 22.13 -4.46 -8.65
N ALA A 528 23.23 -4.11 -9.34
CA ALA A 528 23.44 -4.46 -10.74
C ALA A 528 23.32 -5.97 -11.00
N THR A 529 23.71 -6.82 -10.03
CA THR A 529 23.61 -8.29 -10.17
C THR A 529 22.18 -8.84 -10.15
N TYR A 530 21.19 -8.08 -9.66
CA TYR A 530 19.79 -8.53 -9.61
C TYR A 530 19.04 -8.32 -10.93
N PHE A 531 19.58 -7.51 -11.84
CA PHE A 531 18.96 -7.24 -13.11
C PHE A 531 19.41 -8.23 -14.19
N LYS A 532 18.44 -8.73 -14.98
CA LYS A 532 18.69 -9.45 -16.24
C LYS A 532 18.96 -8.50 -17.43
N SER A 533 19.12 -7.21 -17.16
CA SER A 533 19.41 -6.18 -18.17
C SER A 533 20.86 -5.76 -18.15
N THR A 534 21.32 -5.15 -19.24
CA THR A 534 22.58 -4.42 -19.19
C THR A 534 22.44 -3.27 -18.20
N THR A 535 23.42 -3.13 -17.30
CA THR A 535 23.43 -2.09 -16.27
C THR A 535 24.72 -1.29 -16.37
N ILE A 536 24.63 0.02 -16.14
CA ILE A 536 25.78 0.93 -16.18
C ILE A 536 25.74 1.78 -14.92
N CYS A 537 26.77 1.69 -14.09
CA CYS A 537 26.96 2.60 -12.96
C CYS A 537 27.43 3.95 -13.50
N GLU A 538 26.71 5.03 -13.19
CA GLU A 538 27.07 6.38 -13.64
C GLU A 538 28.17 6.95 -12.73
N THR A 539 29.34 7.22 -13.31
CA THR A 539 30.51 7.70 -12.58
C THR A 539 30.84 9.17 -12.84
N GLU A 540 30.28 9.78 -13.89
CA GLU A 540 30.70 11.13 -14.31
C GLU A 540 29.59 12.18 -14.12
N LEU A 541 28.33 11.79 -14.36
CA LEU A 541 27.20 12.71 -14.50
C LEU A 541 26.04 12.41 -13.53
N ALA A 542 26.31 11.84 -12.36
CA ALA A 542 25.28 11.49 -11.39
C ALA A 542 24.37 12.68 -11.02
N TYR A 543 24.96 13.88 -10.88
CA TYR A 543 24.21 15.12 -10.68
C TYR A 543 23.20 15.41 -11.80
N LEU A 544 23.63 15.27 -13.06
CA LEU A 544 22.76 15.58 -14.20
C LEU A 544 21.60 14.58 -14.26
N ARG A 545 21.86 13.30 -14.01
CA ARG A 545 20.81 12.25 -13.92
C ARG A 545 19.83 12.53 -12.81
N TRP A 546 20.34 12.90 -11.64
CA TRP A 546 19.51 13.29 -10.51
C TRP A 546 18.62 14.49 -10.85
N LEU A 547 19.17 15.56 -11.41
CA LEU A 547 18.39 16.74 -11.78
C LEU A 547 17.32 16.44 -12.86
N GLN A 548 17.67 15.64 -13.87
CA GLN A 548 16.79 15.22 -14.97
C GLN A 548 15.62 14.33 -14.52
N SER A 549 15.72 13.72 -13.35
CA SER A 549 14.65 12.89 -12.77
C SER A 549 13.63 13.68 -11.95
N LEU A 550 13.89 14.94 -11.63
CA LEU A 550 13.01 15.72 -10.75
C LEU A 550 11.79 16.27 -11.53
N PRO A 551 10.58 16.21 -10.97
CA PRO A 551 9.34 16.60 -11.66
C PRO A 551 9.18 18.11 -11.84
N PHE A 552 10.04 18.90 -11.17
CA PHE A 552 10.11 20.36 -11.24
C PHE A 552 11.25 20.88 -12.13
N THR A 553 11.81 20.02 -12.98
CA THR A 553 12.84 20.35 -13.97
C THR A 553 12.35 19.98 -15.38
N CYS A 554 12.62 20.82 -16.37
CA CYS A 554 12.30 20.57 -17.79
C CYS A 554 13.38 19.71 -18.49
N SER A 555 14.60 19.72 -17.96
CA SER A 555 15.72 18.89 -18.43
C SER A 555 15.33 17.41 -18.41
N CYS A 556 15.74 16.65 -19.41
CA CYS A 556 15.35 15.25 -19.55
C CYS A 556 16.42 14.45 -20.26
N PRO A 557 16.56 13.14 -19.94
CA PRO A 557 17.50 12.27 -20.63
C PRO A 557 17.25 12.27 -22.15
N SER A 558 16.01 12.32 -22.62
CA SER A 558 15.72 12.21 -24.06
C SER A 558 16.32 13.33 -24.94
N SER A 559 16.62 14.50 -24.38
CA SER A 559 17.25 15.63 -25.08
C SER A 559 18.77 15.72 -24.86
N ASP A 560 19.32 14.95 -23.92
CA ASP A 560 20.70 15.06 -23.49
C ASP A 560 21.65 14.28 -24.41
N PHE A 561 22.73 14.92 -24.85
CA PHE A 561 23.80 14.30 -25.63
C PHE A 561 24.53 13.22 -24.82
N TYR A 562 24.62 13.38 -23.51
CA TYR A 562 25.34 12.47 -22.64
C TYR A 562 24.52 11.26 -22.20
N SER A 563 23.21 11.19 -22.48
CA SER A 563 22.35 10.07 -22.11
C SER A 563 22.48 8.88 -23.06
N ASN A 564 22.40 7.65 -22.54
CA ASN A 564 22.15 6.50 -23.41
C ASN A 564 20.63 6.44 -23.66
N LYS A 565 20.24 6.60 -24.92
CA LYS A 565 18.83 6.55 -25.34
C LYS A 565 18.55 5.15 -25.82
N TYR A 566 17.74 4.41 -25.08
CA TYR A 566 17.29 3.09 -25.49
C TYR A 566 15.91 3.20 -26.12
N LEU A 567 15.73 2.54 -27.26
CA LEU A 567 14.45 2.47 -27.95
C LEU A 567 13.93 1.05 -27.88
N TYR A 568 12.62 0.94 -27.68
CA TYR A 568 11.90 -0.31 -27.51
C TYR A 568 10.62 -0.26 -28.34
N SER A 569 10.07 -1.43 -28.71
CA SER A 569 8.65 -1.48 -29.03
C SER A 569 7.84 -1.23 -27.75
N SER A 570 6.56 -0.89 -27.88
CA SER A 570 5.68 -0.73 -26.71
C SER A 570 5.62 -2.00 -25.86
N TYR A 571 5.54 -3.18 -26.49
CA TYR A 571 5.55 -4.47 -25.79
C TYR A 571 6.87 -4.77 -25.05
N GLU A 572 8.01 -4.30 -25.55
CA GLU A 572 9.26 -4.45 -24.82
C GLU A 572 9.34 -3.45 -23.65
N ALA A 573 8.92 -2.21 -23.88
CA ALA A 573 9.06 -1.10 -22.93
C ALA A 573 8.32 -1.32 -21.60
N ILE A 574 7.17 -2.00 -21.61
CA ILE A 574 6.38 -2.29 -20.39
C ILE A 574 7.17 -3.06 -19.32
N THR A 575 8.20 -3.82 -19.72
CA THR A 575 9.07 -4.58 -18.82
C THR A 575 9.82 -3.69 -17.82
N LEU A 576 10.06 -2.43 -18.19
CA LEU A 576 10.80 -1.46 -17.38
C LEU A 576 9.88 -0.59 -16.51
N LEU A 577 8.57 -0.84 -16.50
CA LEU A 577 7.61 -0.15 -15.64
C LEU A 577 7.69 -0.68 -14.19
N PRO A 578 8.08 0.13 -13.20
CA PRO A 578 8.15 -0.30 -11.81
C PRO A 578 6.77 -0.22 -11.12
N LEU A 579 5.74 -0.84 -11.70
CA LEU A 579 4.34 -0.72 -11.26
C LEU A 579 3.87 -1.81 -10.30
N LEU A 580 4.73 -2.77 -9.94
CA LEU A 580 4.37 -3.79 -8.96
C LEU A 580 4.49 -3.28 -7.54
N ASN A 581 3.47 -3.58 -6.74
CA ASN A 581 3.44 -3.28 -5.32
C ASN A 581 2.77 -4.40 -4.55
N THR A 582 3.07 -4.50 -3.26
CA THR A 582 2.26 -5.32 -2.38
C THR A 582 0.94 -4.59 -2.13
N GLN A 583 -0.16 -5.27 -2.39
CA GLN A 583 -1.50 -4.70 -2.30
C GLN A 583 -1.78 -4.30 -0.86
N GLN A 584 -2.18 -3.04 -0.67
CA GLN A 584 -2.62 -2.54 0.62
C GLN A 584 -4.06 -2.98 0.86
N ILE A 585 -4.30 -3.72 1.95
CA ILE A 585 -5.66 -4.07 2.38
C ILE A 585 -6.32 -2.85 3.03
N HIS A 586 -5.61 -2.22 3.97
CA HIS A 586 -6.01 -0.97 4.63
C HIS A 586 -4.78 -0.10 4.94
N HIS A 587 -5.01 1.15 5.37
CA HIS A 587 -3.94 2.11 5.69
C HIS A 587 -3.60 2.24 7.18
N ARG A 588 -4.40 1.63 8.07
CA ARG A 588 -4.29 1.72 9.54
C ARG A 588 -4.79 0.44 10.20
N GLY A 589 -4.37 0.21 11.45
CA GLY A 589 -4.80 -0.92 12.26
C GLY A 589 -3.67 -1.88 12.62
N ILE A 590 -3.93 -3.19 12.53
CA ILE A 590 -2.94 -4.24 12.86
C ILE A 590 -1.93 -4.37 11.74
N GLU A 591 -0.66 -4.16 12.05
CA GLU A 591 0.43 -4.16 11.07
C GLU A 591 1.05 -5.55 10.90
N LEU A 592 1.15 -5.99 9.64
CA LEU A 592 2.06 -7.04 9.20
C LEU A 592 3.07 -6.44 8.20
N LEU A 593 4.24 -7.05 8.06
CA LEU A 593 5.21 -6.65 7.04
C LEU A 593 5.26 -7.69 5.93
N ALA A 594 5.10 -7.28 4.67
CA ALA A 594 5.32 -8.13 3.52
C ALA A 594 6.73 -8.74 3.58
N LYS A 595 6.81 -10.06 3.40
CA LYS A 595 8.07 -10.81 3.42
C LYS A 595 9.00 -10.36 2.29
N GLU A 596 8.43 -10.06 1.13
CA GLU A 596 9.11 -9.41 0.02
C GLU A 596 9.01 -7.88 0.16
N GLY A 597 10.15 -7.19 0.22
CA GLY A 597 10.22 -5.72 0.25
C GLY A 597 10.00 -5.07 1.62
N GLY A 598 9.31 -5.71 2.56
CA GLY A 598 9.09 -5.14 3.90
C GLY A 598 8.02 -4.03 3.92
N THR A 599 7.13 -4.02 2.93
CA THR A 599 5.98 -3.09 2.86
C THR A 599 5.00 -3.39 4.00
N PRO A 600 4.55 -2.40 4.80
CA PRO A 600 3.56 -2.64 5.83
C PRO A 600 2.18 -2.91 5.20
N ILE A 601 1.40 -3.82 5.79
CA ILE A 601 0.04 -4.19 5.39
C ILE A 601 -0.83 -4.11 6.64
N TYR A 602 -2.03 -3.54 6.53
CA TYR A 602 -2.90 -3.33 7.68
C TYR A 602 -4.26 -4.02 7.59
N PHE A 603 -4.74 -4.51 8.74
CA PHE A 603 -6.14 -4.86 8.96
C PHE A 603 -6.82 -3.80 9.83
N ASN A 604 -7.84 -3.11 9.29
CA ASN A 604 -8.54 -2.04 9.98
C ASN A 604 -9.79 -2.56 10.69
N LEU A 605 -9.80 -2.48 12.02
CA LEU A 605 -10.92 -2.91 12.86
C LEU A 605 -12.12 -1.94 12.84
N TYR A 606 -11.98 -0.73 12.29
CA TYR A 606 -13.10 0.21 12.10
C TYR A 606 -13.99 -0.13 10.89
N LYS A 607 -13.63 -1.17 10.13
CA LYS A 607 -14.47 -1.75 9.08
C LYS A 607 -14.91 -3.15 9.50
N VAL A 608 -16.06 -3.59 9.03
CA VAL A 608 -16.50 -4.97 9.23
C VAL A 608 -15.50 -5.91 8.53
N LEU A 609 -14.79 -6.71 9.33
CA LEU A 609 -13.84 -7.70 8.84
C LEU A 609 -14.41 -9.11 9.02
N ARG A 610 -14.28 -9.94 8.00
CA ARG A 610 -14.58 -11.38 8.07
C ARG A 610 -13.32 -12.16 7.76
N LEU A 611 -12.65 -12.62 8.82
CA LEU A 611 -11.29 -13.12 8.75
C LEU A 611 -11.24 -14.57 9.24
N ALA A 612 -10.58 -15.44 8.49
CA ALA A 612 -10.25 -16.78 8.95
C ALA A 612 -8.76 -16.90 9.26
N ILE A 613 -8.40 -17.48 10.41
CA ILE A 613 -7.00 -17.65 10.85
C ILE A 613 -6.75 -19.11 11.20
N PHE A 614 -5.94 -19.77 10.39
CA PHE A 614 -5.56 -21.17 10.60
C PHE A 614 -4.07 -21.33 10.82
N ALA A 615 -3.70 -21.94 11.94
CA ALA A 615 -2.33 -22.33 12.24
C ALA A 615 -2.32 -23.44 13.30
N THR A 616 -1.29 -24.28 13.27
CA THR A 616 -1.04 -25.29 14.30
C THR A 616 -0.79 -24.67 15.67
N SER A 617 -0.89 -25.49 16.73
CA SER A 617 -0.49 -25.08 18.08
C SER A 617 0.96 -24.57 18.07
N ARG A 618 1.19 -23.44 18.75
CA ARG A 618 2.46 -22.67 18.74
C ARG A 618 2.84 -22.08 17.37
N GLY A 619 1.89 -21.96 16.45
CA GLY A 619 2.07 -21.27 15.16
C GLY A 619 1.99 -19.73 15.24
N GLY A 620 1.72 -19.15 16.41
CA GLY A 620 1.59 -17.70 16.62
C GLY A 620 0.14 -17.18 16.61
N LYS A 621 -0.86 -18.06 16.45
CA LYS A 621 -2.29 -17.71 16.39
C LYS A 621 -2.79 -16.93 17.60
N SER A 622 -2.57 -17.46 18.81
CA SER A 622 -3.04 -16.83 20.05
C SER A 622 -2.47 -15.44 20.26
N VAL A 623 -1.19 -15.22 19.93
CA VAL A 623 -0.55 -13.90 20.05
C VAL A 623 -1.17 -12.90 19.06
N PHE A 624 -1.46 -13.32 17.83
CA PHE A 624 -2.11 -12.46 16.84
C PHE A 624 -3.56 -12.15 17.21
N LEU A 625 -4.33 -13.13 17.70
CA LEU A 625 -5.68 -12.91 18.23
C LEU A 625 -5.65 -11.97 19.44
N GLY A 626 -4.71 -12.14 20.36
CA GLY A 626 -4.53 -11.23 21.48
C GLY A 626 -4.30 -9.78 21.04
N GLU A 627 -3.54 -9.57 19.96
CA GLU A 627 -3.29 -8.23 19.40
C GLU A 627 -4.58 -7.60 18.89
N ILE A 628 -5.44 -8.40 18.25
CA ILE A 628 -6.78 -7.96 17.85
C ILE A 628 -7.59 -7.49 19.07
N LEU A 629 -7.63 -8.30 20.14
CA LEU A 629 -8.41 -7.97 21.34
C LEU A 629 -7.89 -6.70 22.03
N ILE A 630 -6.57 -6.56 22.15
CA ILE A 630 -5.94 -5.37 22.73
C ILE A 630 -6.20 -4.14 21.87
N LEU A 631 -6.09 -4.27 20.54
CA LEU A 631 -6.40 -3.16 19.64
C LEU A 631 -7.88 -2.76 19.73
N CYS A 632 -8.81 -3.70 19.94
CA CYS A 632 -10.21 -3.36 20.22
C CYS A 632 -10.34 -2.47 21.47
N LEU A 633 -9.63 -2.78 22.56
CA LEU A 633 -9.60 -1.92 23.76
C LEU A 633 -8.98 -0.54 23.48
N ILE A 634 -7.89 -0.50 22.72
CA ILE A 634 -7.23 0.75 22.33
C ILE A 634 -8.16 1.62 21.48
N LEU A 635 -8.93 1.03 20.57
CA LEU A 635 -9.84 1.75 19.68
C LEU A 635 -11.24 1.96 20.28
N ASN A 636 -11.49 1.49 21.50
CA ASN A 636 -12.81 1.46 22.14
C ASN A 636 -13.87 0.77 21.24
N ILE A 637 -13.50 -0.35 20.62
CA ILE A 637 -14.41 -1.20 19.84
C ILE A 637 -14.86 -2.36 20.75
N PRO A 638 -16.17 -2.55 20.98
CA PRO A 638 -16.67 -3.67 21.75
C PRO A 638 -16.28 -5.01 21.10
N PHE A 639 -15.74 -5.93 21.89
CA PHE A 639 -15.43 -7.27 21.42
C PHE A 639 -15.97 -8.36 22.33
N ILE A 640 -16.28 -9.50 21.72
CA ILE A 640 -16.55 -10.76 22.39
C ILE A 640 -15.65 -11.84 21.81
N ALA A 641 -15.01 -12.61 22.68
CA ALA A 641 -14.24 -13.78 22.30
C ALA A 641 -14.78 -15.04 22.95
N LEU A 642 -14.77 -16.14 22.22
CA LEU A 642 -15.06 -17.47 22.74
C LEU A 642 -13.74 -18.21 22.95
N ASP A 643 -13.46 -18.61 24.19
CA ASP A 643 -12.28 -19.37 24.57
C ASP A 643 -12.68 -20.80 25.00
N PHE A 644 -11.91 -21.78 24.55
CA PHE A 644 -12.12 -23.20 24.86
C PHE A 644 -10.96 -23.67 25.73
N PRO A 645 -11.04 -23.49 27.06
CA PRO A 645 -9.98 -23.91 27.97
C PRO A 645 -9.73 -25.41 27.85
N ARG A 646 -8.48 -25.80 28.09
CA ARG A 646 -8.10 -27.20 28.15
C ARG A 646 -8.76 -27.91 29.34
N PRO A 647 -8.84 -29.25 29.33
CA PRO A 647 -9.36 -30.01 30.47
C PRO A 647 -8.62 -29.76 31.81
N ASP A 648 -7.36 -29.33 31.74
CA ASP A 648 -6.53 -28.93 32.90
C ASP A 648 -6.91 -27.55 33.47
N GLY A 649 -7.88 -26.85 32.87
CA GLY A 649 -8.37 -25.54 33.29
C GLY A 649 -7.58 -24.35 32.74
N THR A 650 -6.46 -24.57 32.03
CA THR A 650 -5.66 -23.51 31.43
C THR A 650 -6.38 -22.90 30.22
N SER A 651 -6.41 -21.56 30.15
CA SER A 651 -7.10 -20.78 29.10
C SER A 651 -6.12 -19.87 28.38
N THR A 652 -6.42 -19.58 27.11
CA THR A 652 -5.58 -18.71 26.28
C THR A 652 -5.66 -17.25 26.70
N PHE A 653 -6.85 -16.80 27.10
CA PHE A 653 -7.11 -15.37 27.32
C PHE A 653 -7.38 -15.00 28.78
N SER A 654 -7.54 -15.96 29.70
CA SER A 654 -7.82 -15.71 31.12
C SER A 654 -6.82 -14.76 31.79
N ASP A 655 -5.54 -15.11 31.82
CA ASP A 655 -4.51 -14.30 32.47
C ASP A 655 -4.36 -12.90 31.82
N PRO A 656 -4.26 -12.76 30.48
CA PRO A 656 -4.23 -11.44 29.83
C PRO A 656 -5.41 -10.53 30.20
N ILE A 657 -6.63 -11.06 30.14
CA ILE A 657 -7.86 -10.29 30.39
C ILE A 657 -7.98 -9.90 31.87
N ASN A 658 -7.59 -10.79 32.78
CA ASN A 658 -7.57 -10.48 34.21
C ASN A 658 -6.56 -9.38 34.54
N LEU A 659 -5.37 -9.39 33.94
CA LEU A 659 -4.36 -8.35 34.12
C LEU A 659 -4.82 -6.99 33.54
N LEU A 660 -5.48 -7.00 32.39
CA LEU A 660 -6.08 -5.80 31.80
C LEU A 660 -7.19 -5.24 32.69
N ALA A 661 -8.07 -6.10 33.21
CA ALA A 661 -9.14 -5.71 34.13
C ALA A 661 -8.59 -5.11 35.43
N GLN A 662 -7.54 -5.72 36.02
CA GLN A 662 -6.83 -5.19 37.19
C GLN A 662 -6.20 -3.82 36.92
N SER A 663 -5.79 -3.56 35.68
CA SER A 663 -5.23 -2.28 35.23
C SER A 663 -6.30 -1.21 34.98
N GLY A 664 -7.57 -1.50 35.25
CA GLY A 664 -8.70 -0.59 35.10
C GLY A 664 -9.40 -0.64 33.73
N GLU A 665 -9.03 -1.58 32.86
CA GLU A 665 -9.71 -1.76 31.58
C GLU A 665 -11.10 -2.38 31.76
N LYS A 666 -12.05 -1.92 30.95
CA LYS A 666 -13.42 -2.46 30.93
C LYS A 666 -13.43 -3.76 30.14
N CYS A 667 -12.87 -4.84 30.70
CA CYS A 667 -12.97 -6.18 30.13
C CYS A 667 -13.20 -7.22 31.23
N PHE A 668 -13.86 -8.33 30.87
CA PHE A 668 -14.19 -9.38 31.83
C PHE A 668 -14.08 -10.77 31.21
N TYR A 669 -13.54 -11.71 31.98
CA TYR A 669 -13.49 -13.12 31.63
C TYR A 669 -14.65 -13.85 32.32
N VAL A 670 -15.59 -14.36 31.54
CA VAL A 670 -16.83 -14.99 32.00
C VAL A 670 -16.68 -16.51 31.98
N ASP A 671 -16.65 -17.12 33.16
CA ASP A 671 -16.88 -18.57 33.30
C ASP A 671 -18.39 -18.84 33.29
N THR A 672 -18.87 -19.50 32.25
CA THR A 672 -20.30 -19.77 32.03
C THR A 672 -20.89 -20.80 32.99
N PHE A 673 -20.07 -21.55 33.73
CA PHE A 673 -20.58 -22.46 34.77
C PHE A 673 -20.92 -21.73 36.07
N VAL A 674 -20.27 -20.60 36.32
CA VAL A 674 -20.42 -19.82 37.56
C VAL A 674 -21.34 -18.63 37.35
N SER A 675 -21.33 -18.05 36.15
CA SER A 675 -22.02 -16.80 35.83
C SER A 675 -23.38 -17.05 35.17
N SER A 676 -24.38 -16.22 35.45
CA SER A 676 -25.65 -16.18 34.72
C SER A 676 -25.63 -15.13 33.62
N ASN A 677 -26.33 -15.42 32.52
CA ASN A 677 -26.51 -14.52 31.37
C ASN A 677 -27.96 -14.60 30.91
N ASN A 678 -28.75 -13.57 31.19
CA ASN A 678 -30.17 -13.56 30.89
C ASN A 678 -30.41 -13.60 29.37
N LEU A 679 -31.06 -14.68 28.89
CA LEU A 679 -31.33 -14.87 27.46
C LEU A 679 -32.31 -13.84 26.90
N LEU A 680 -33.24 -13.33 27.72
CA LEU A 680 -34.29 -12.39 27.31
C LEU A 680 -33.93 -10.94 27.64
N GLU A 681 -32.66 -10.63 27.86
CA GLU A 681 -32.22 -9.27 28.18
C GLU A 681 -32.21 -8.39 26.93
N PHE A 682 -32.71 -7.15 27.04
CA PHE A 682 -32.64 -6.18 25.95
C PHE A 682 -31.32 -5.39 26.01
N PRO A 683 -30.73 -5.03 24.85
CA PRO A 683 -29.66 -4.05 24.80
C PRO A 683 -30.15 -2.64 25.17
N ASP A 684 -29.24 -1.78 25.61
CA ASP A 684 -29.55 -0.36 25.80
C ASP A 684 -29.46 0.40 24.46
N TYR A 685 -30.60 0.91 23.98
CA TYR A 685 -30.68 1.65 22.72
C TYR A 685 -30.46 3.17 22.87
N SER A 686 -30.13 3.65 24.08
CA SER A 686 -29.99 5.08 24.35
C SER A 686 -28.92 5.73 23.46
N GLY A 687 -29.34 6.68 22.60
CA GLY A 687 -28.44 7.45 21.74
C GLY A 687 -28.19 6.91 20.31
N LEU A 688 -28.89 5.86 19.86
CA LEU A 688 -28.74 5.29 18.52
C LEU A 688 -29.92 5.60 17.57
N PRO A 689 -29.67 5.83 16.26
CA PRO A 689 -30.74 5.90 15.26
C PRO A 689 -31.35 4.51 15.00
N LYS A 690 -32.65 4.46 14.62
CA LYS A 690 -33.40 3.24 14.27
C LYS A 690 -33.57 2.21 15.41
N ALA A 691 -33.84 2.68 16.62
CA ALA A 691 -34.06 1.82 17.79
C ALA A 691 -35.19 0.77 17.60
N GLU A 692 -36.25 1.11 16.86
CA GLU A 692 -37.36 0.17 16.57
C GLU A 692 -36.93 -1.02 15.70
N GLU A 693 -36.17 -0.79 14.62
CA GLU A 693 -35.64 -1.86 13.77
C GLU A 693 -34.72 -2.80 14.59
N ARG A 694 -33.83 -2.24 15.42
CA ARG A 694 -32.94 -3.01 16.30
C ARG A 694 -33.69 -3.77 17.41
N THR A 695 -34.83 -3.24 17.86
CA THR A 695 -35.70 -3.91 18.83
C THR A 695 -36.40 -5.12 18.20
N GLN A 696 -36.74 -5.04 16.91
CA GLN A 696 -37.29 -6.19 16.21
C GLN A 696 -36.25 -7.31 16.05
N GLU A 697 -35.00 -6.97 15.72
CA GLU A 697 -33.93 -7.96 15.55
C GLU A 697 -33.64 -8.77 16.82
N ILE A 698 -33.64 -8.12 18.00
CA ILE A 698 -33.46 -8.86 19.27
C ILE A 698 -34.68 -9.72 19.61
N ARG A 699 -35.90 -9.28 19.27
CA ARG A 699 -37.12 -10.08 19.49
C ARG A 699 -37.13 -11.31 18.60
N ASP A 700 -36.76 -11.16 17.33
CA ASP A 700 -36.62 -12.27 16.39
C ASP A 700 -35.58 -13.28 16.91
N PHE A 701 -34.45 -12.79 17.46
CA PHE A 701 -33.48 -13.63 18.14
C PHE A 701 -34.07 -14.37 19.36
N HIS A 702 -34.83 -13.70 20.23
CA HIS A 702 -35.42 -14.36 21.39
C HIS A 702 -36.40 -15.48 20.98
N VAL A 703 -37.19 -15.27 19.92
CA VAL A 703 -38.02 -16.33 19.32
C VAL A 703 -37.15 -17.48 18.86
N ASP A 704 -36.16 -17.21 18.01
CA ASP A 704 -35.30 -18.24 17.42
C ASP A 704 -34.50 -18.99 18.50
N ALA A 705 -34.10 -18.31 19.58
CA ALA A 705 -33.42 -18.90 20.73
C ALA A 705 -34.35 -19.85 21.51
N ILE A 706 -35.58 -19.45 21.80
CA ILE A 706 -36.57 -20.31 22.47
C ILE A 706 -36.90 -21.52 21.61
N VAL A 707 -37.18 -21.30 20.31
CA VAL A 707 -37.42 -22.38 19.34
C VAL A 707 -36.24 -23.34 19.33
N THR A 708 -35.00 -22.84 19.22
CA THR A 708 -33.79 -23.67 19.24
C THR A 708 -33.62 -24.46 20.54
N LEU A 709 -34.01 -23.90 21.68
CA LEU A 709 -33.94 -24.58 22.98
C LEU A 709 -34.95 -25.74 23.07
N VAL A 710 -36.15 -25.56 22.53
CA VAL A 710 -37.24 -26.53 22.67
C VAL A 710 -37.30 -27.52 21.52
N THR A 711 -36.78 -27.21 20.33
CA THR A 711 -36.83 -28.09 19.15
C THR A 711 -35.81 -29.23 19.21
N THR A 712 -36.23 -30.42 18.78
CA THR A 712 -35.37 -31.60 18.55
C THR A 712 -35.43 -32.02 17.07
N ASP A 713 -34.52 -32.90 16.64
CA ASP A 713 -34.41 -33.31 15.22
C ASP A 713 -35.67 -34.01 14.65
N ALA A 714 -36.64 -34.34 15.49
CA ALA A 714 -37.89 -35.01 15.13
C ALA A 714 -39.13 -34.10 15.18
N ASP A 715 -38.99 -32.83 15.58
CA ASP A 715 -40.13 -31.90 15.66
C ASP A 715 -40.23 -31.05 14.38
N ASP A 716 -41.46 -30.67 14.02
CA ASP A 716 -41.68 -29.61 13.04
C ASP A 716 -41.41 -28.25 13.72
N GLU A 717 -40.38 -27.57 13.24
CA GLU A 717 -39.94 -26.27 13.77
C GLU A 717 -41.02 -25.19 13.60
N GLN A 718 -41.85 -25.31 12.55
CA GLN A 718 -42.87 -24.32 12.22
C GLN A 718 -44.02 -24.33 13.25
N ASP A 719 -44.49 -25.51 13.66
CA ASP A 719 -45.58 -25.65 14.65
C ASP A 719 -45.19 -25.07 16.01
N ILE A 720 -43.93 -25.24 16.40
CA ILE A 720 -43.38 -24.65 17.64
C ILE A 720 -43.30 -23.12 17.48
N ARG A 721 -42.81 -22.64 16.34
CA ARG A 721 -42.63 -21.21 16.07
C ARG A 721 -43.95 -20.46 16.04
N ASP A 722 -45.00 -21.06 15.47
CA ASP A 722 -46.34 -20.48 15.38
C ASP A 722 -46.99 -20.23 16.77
N LEU A 723 -46.55 -20.94 17.81
CA LEU A 723 -46.96 -20.71 19.20
C LEU A 723 -46.04 -19.76 19.96
N VAL A 724 -44.72 -19.84 19.73
CA VAL A 724 -43.72 -19.02 20.44
C VAL A 724 -43.76 -17.55 20.01
N VAL A 725 -43.99 -17.27 18.73
CA VAL A 725 -44.05 -15.90 18.21
C VAL A 725 -45.15 -15.07 18.89
N PRO A 726 -46.44 -15.48 18.88
CA PRO A 726 -47.50 -14.70 19.53
C PRO A 726 -47.35 -14.66 21.06
N SER A 727 -46.96 -15.77 21.71
CA SER A 727 -46.80 -15.79 23.17
C SER A 727 -45.72 -14.83 23.66
N LEU A 728 -44.58 -14.78 22.96
CA LEU A 728 -43.48 -13.90 23.32
C LEU A 728 -43.80 -12.43 23.01
N HIS A 729 -44.56 -12.17 21.94
CA HIS A 729 -45.07 -10.83 21.63
C HIS A 729 -45.95 -10.30 22.77
N ASP A 730 -46.94 -11.07 23.21
CA ASP A 730 -47.87 -10.68 24.28
C ASP A 730 -47.18 -10.56 25.64
N PHE A 731 -46.16 -11.39 25.90
CA PHE A 731 -45.31 -11.28 27.09
C PHE A 731 -44.63 -9.90 27.17
N TYR A 732 -44.07 -9.41 26.06
CA TYR A 732 -43.41 -8.09 26.03
C TYR A 732 -44.39 -6.91 26.10
N LEU A 733 -45.68 -7.12 25.88
CA LEU A 733 -46.71 -6.09 26.03
C LEU A 733 -47.24 -5.95 27.46
N GLN A 734 -46.95 -6.90 28.35
CA GLN A 734 -47.41 -6.85 29.74
C GLN A 734 -46.88 -5.58 30.45
N PRO A 735 -47.75 -4.75 31.06
CA PRO A 735 -47.33 -3.49 31.68
C PRO A 735 -46.25 -3.64 32.74
N GLU A 736 -46.28 -4.75 33.50
CA GLU A 736 -45.27 -5.06 34.51
C GLU A 736 -43.90 -5.35 33.88
N ILE A 737 -43.86 -6.18 32.83
CA ILE A 737 -42.64 -6.56 32.11
C ILE A 737 -41.99 -5.32 31.48
N VAL A 738 -42.78 -4.48 30.81
CA VAL A 738 -42.32 -3.21 30.25
C VAL A 738 -41.74 -2.29 31.33
N ARG A 739 -42.39 -2.20 32.50
CA ARG A 739 -41.92 -1.38 33.62
C ARG A 739 -40.58 -1.88 34.15
N ARG A 740 -40.42 -3.20 34.33
CA ARG A 740 -39.19 -3.82 34.86
C ARG A 740 -38.00 -3.60 33.93
N TYR A 741 -38.16 -3.81 32.61
CA TYR A 741 -37.09 -3.49 31.64
C TYR A 741 -36.69 -2.01 31.65
N LYS A 742 -37.67 -1.09 31.70
CA LYS A 742 -37.39 0.35 31.78
C LYS A 742 -36.63 0.73 33.06
N ALA A 743 -37.01 0.17 34.20
CA ALA A 743 -36.33 0.42 35.47
C ALA A 743 -34.89 -0.10 35.45
N ALA A 744 -34.67 -1.32 34.96
CA ALA A 744 -33.34 -1.93 34.84
C ALA A 744 -32.41 -1.12 33.91
N ASN A 745 -32.91 -0.69 32.75
CA ASN A 745 -32.11 0.10 31.79
C ASN A 745 -31.70 1.48 32.36
N VAL A 746 -32.54 2.11 33.19
CA VAL A 746 -32.23 3.41 33.81
C VAL A 746 -31.24 3.25 34.97
N ALA A 747 -31.41 2.22 35.80
CA ALA A 747 -30.60 2.02 37.01
C ALA A 747 -29.22 1.41 36.73
N GLY A 748 -29.12 0.52 35.74
CA GLY A 748 -27.86 -0.12 35.32
C GLY A 748 -27.45 -1.32 36.18
N TYR A 749 -26.34 -1.97 35.79
CA TYR A 749 -25.84 -3.21 36.39
C TYR A 749 -25.55 -3.07 37.90
N GLY A 750 -25.89 -4.12 38.68
CA GLY A 750 -25.62 -4.20 40.12
C GLY A 750 -26.64 -3.47 41.01
N THR A 751 -27.71 -2.95 40.43
CA THR A 751 -28.82 -2.33 41.17
C THR A 751 -29.95 -3.34 41.47
N PRO A 752 -30.77 -3.10 42.51
CA PRO A 752 -31.96 -3.92 42.78
C PRO A 752 -32.92 -3.98 41.59
N GLU A 753 -33.03 -2.88 40.83
CA GLU A 753 -33.85 -2.80 39.62
C GLU A 753 -33.33 -3.72 38.52
N HIS A 754 -32.01 -3.81 38.34
CA HIS A 754 -31.38 -4.73 37.40
C HIS A 754 -31.55 -6.20 37.82
N GLU A 755 -31.45 -6.52 39.11
CA GLU A 755 -31.76 -7.87 39.62
C GLU A 755 -33.22 -8.26 39.37
N ASN A 756 -34.11 -7.28 39.22
CA ASN A 756 -35.51 -7.50 38.89
C ASN A 756 -35.80 -7.48 37.37
N THR A 757 -34.79 -7.59 36.50
CA THR A 757 -34.99 -7.66 35.04
C THR A 757 -35.79 -8.91 34.66
N PRO A 758 -36.76 -8.85 33.73
CA PRO A 758 -37.50 -10.04 33.28
C PRO A 758 -36.60 -11.09 32.63
N THR A 759 -36.91 -12.36 32.87
CA THR A 759 -36.08 -13.53 32.52
C THR A 759 -36.90 -14.62 31.81
N LEU A 760 -36.21 -15.67 31.36
CA LEU A 760 -36.86 -16.86 30.81
C LEU A 760 -37.77 -17.58 31.83
N CYS A 761 -37.54 -17.43 33.14
CA CYS A 761 -38.44 -17.96 34.17
C CYS A 761 -39.78 -17.20 34.17
N ASP A 762 -39.74 -15.88 34.10
CA ASP A 762 -40.96 -15.04 34.02
C ASP A 762 -41.77 -15.39 32.76
N TYR A 763 -41.08 -15.63 31.64
CA TYR A 763 -41.73 -16.08 30.40
C TYR A 763 -42.36 -17.47 30.53
N LEU A 764 -41.71 -18.43 31.19
CA LEU A 764 -42.30 -19.75 31.43
C LEU A 764 -43.58 -19.63 32.25
N GLU A 765 -43.57 -18.86 33.35
CA GLU A 765 -44.76 -18.63 34.18
C GLU A 765 -45.90 -18.01 33.38
N PHE A 766 -45.59 -17.01 32.55
CA PHE A 766 -46.57 -16.40 31.64
C PHE A 766 -47.11 -17.41 30.61
N ALA A 767 -46.23 -18.18 29.97
CA ALA A 767 -46.59 -19.14 28.92
C ALA A 767 -47.45 -20.29 29.45
N GLU A 768 -47.25 -20.72 30.70
CA GLU A 768 -48.06 -21.76 31.36
C GLU A 768 -49.54 -21.36 31.47
N TRP A 769 -49.81 -20.07 31.66
CA TRP A 769 -51.15 -19.52 31.67
C TRP A 769 -51.66 -19.16 30.26
N TRP A 770 -50.81 -18.51 29.45
CA TRP A 770 -51.19 -17.98 28.14
C TRP A 770 -51.51 -19.08 27.11
N MET A 771 -50.72 -20.15 27.05
CA MET A 771 -50.89 -21.17 26.00
C MET A 771 -52.24 -21.91 26.05
N PRO A 772 -52.72 -22.39 27.22
CA PRO A 772 -54.06 -22.98 27.32
C PRO A 772 -55.18 -22.01 26.92
N GLU A 773 -55.09 -20.74 27.32
CA GLU A 773 -56.10 -19.73 26.98
C GLU A 773 -56.10 -19.39 25.49
N TYR A 774 -54.92 -19.23 24.89
CA TYR A 774 -54.77 -19.00 23.47
C TYR A 774 -55.33 -20.17 22.64
N ILE A 775 -55.10 -21.40 23.08
CA ILE A 775 -55.66 -22.60 22.46
C ILE A 775 -57.18 -22.62 22.56
N ALA A 776 -57.74 -22.31 23.73
CA ALA A 776 -59.19 -22.27 23.92
C ALA A 776 -59.87 -21.15 23.10
N ALA A 777 -59.22 -19.99 22.98
CA ALA A 777 -59.73 -18.86 22.21
C ALA A 777 -59.70 -19.08 20.69
N ASN A 778 -58.77 -19.91 20.19
CA ASN A 778 -58.55 -20.18 18.77
C ASN A 778 -58.82 -21.65 18.39
N ASP A 779 -59.59 -22.37 19.21
CA ASP A 779 -59.93 -23.79 19.08
C ASP A 779 -60.37 -24.23 17.65
N PRO A 780 -61.17 -23.46 16.88
CA PRO A 780 -61.57 -23.87 15.53
C PRO A 780 -60.45 -23.78 14.47
N THR A 781 -59.35 -23.10 14.76
CA THR A 781 -58.22 -22.88 13.85
C THR A 781 -56.95 -23.63 14.26
N ILE A 782 -56.90 -24.18 15.47
CA ILE A 782 -55.72 -24.85 16.02
C ILE A 782 -55.78 -26.35 15.76
N THR A 783 -54.69 -26.90 15.25
CA THR A 783 -54.58 -28.34 14.98
C THR A 783 -54.25 -29.12 16.26
N ASP A 784 -54.59 -30.42 16.29
CA ASP A 784 -54.19 -31.30 17.40
C ASP A 784 -52.66 -31.36 17.58
N ILE A 785 -51.91 -31.21 16.48
CA ILE A 785 -50.44 -31.16 16.45
C ILE A 785 -49.92 -29.91 17.21
N GLN A 786 -50.56 -28.75 17.01
CA GLN A 786 -50.24 -27.53 17.74
C GLN A 786 -50.59 -27.64 19.23
N ARG A 787 -51.71 -28.32 19.57
CA ARG A 787 -52.08 -28.58 20.98
C ARG A 787 -51.03 -29.47 21.67
N GLU A 788 -50.50 -30.48 20.98
CA GLU A 788 -49.38 -31.29 21.47
C GLU A 788 -48.05 -30.52 21.53
N ALA A 789 -47.81 -29.60 20.59
CA ALA A 789 -46.62 -28.75 20.58
C ALA A 789 -46.55 -27.84 21.81
N ALA A 790 -47.65 -27.22 22.24
CA ALA A 790 -47.71 -26.42 23.46
C ALA A 790 -47.28 -27.20 24.71
N GLY A 791 -47.79 -28.43 24.88
CA GLY A 791 -47.39 -29.30 25.98
C GLY A 791 -45.89 -29.66 25.94
N ARG A 792 -45.35 -29.92 24.75
CA ARG A 792 -43.92 -30.19 24.54
C ARG A 792 -43.05 -28.99 24.89
N ILE A 793 -43.42 -27.78 24.47
CA ILE A 793 -42.69 -26.53 24.75
C ILE A 793 -42.55 -26.34 26.26
N LEU A 794 -43.67 -26.37 27.01
CA LEU A 794 -43.67 -26.17 28.46
C LEU A 794 -42.87 -27.24 29.20
N ALA A 795 -43.05 -28.52 28.84
CA ALA A 795 -42.32 -29.62 29.46
C ALA A 795 -40.81 -29.51 29.24
N ARG A 796 -40.38 -29.10 28.04
CA ARG A 796 -38.95 -28.96 27.69
C ARG A 796 -38.33 -27.73 28.36
N LEU A 797 -39.00 -26.57 28.35
CA LEU A 797 -38.52 -25.38 29.07
C LEU A 797 -38.36 -25.64 30.57
N ARG A 798 -39.35 -26.30 31.21
CA ARG A 798 -39.23 -26.74 32.61
C ARG A 798 -38.02 -27.66 32.83
N GLY A 799 -37.79 -28.59 31.91
CA GLY A 799 -36.63 -29.48 31.97
C GLY A 799 -35.30 -28.74 31.83
N ILE A 800 -35.22 -27.76 30.92
CA ILE A 800 -34.02 -26.95 30.69
C ILE A 800 -33.72 -26.10 31.93
N LEU A 801 -34.70 -25.34 32.43
CA LEU A 801 -34.54 -24.43 33.57
C LEU A 801 -34.21 -25.14 34.89
N LYS A 802 -34.37 -26.47 34.98
CA LYS A 802 -33.91 -27.27 36.13
C LYS A 802 -32.42 -27.63 36.07
N SER A 803 -31.81 -27.61 34.88
CA SER A 803 -30.37 -27.88 34.72
C SER A 803 -29.51 -26.72 35.27
N SER A 804 -28.23 -26.97 35.58
CA SER A 804 -27.30 -25.91 36.03
C SER A 804 -27.16 -24.79 34.99
N LEU A 805 -26.88 -25.14 33.74
CA LEU A 805 -26.73 -24.19 32.64
C LEU A 805 -28.06 -23.52 32.25
N GLY A 806 -29.18 -24.25 32.30
CA GLY A 806 -30.50 -23.65 32.08
C GLY A 806 -30.87 -22.63 33.16
N ARG A 807 -30.50 -22.87 34.42
CA ARG A 807 -30.64 -21.85 35.48
C ARG A 807 -29.79 -20.62 35.22
N ALA A 808 -28.62 -20.76 34.59
CA ALA A 808 -27.75 -19.64 34.26
C ALA A 808 -28.37 -18.71 33.20
N ILE A 809 -29.14 -19.24 32.24
CA ILE A 809 -29.82 -18.42 31.22
C ILE A 809 -31.19 -17.86 31.66
N GLY A 810 -31.78 -18.45 32.70
CA GLY A 810 -33.07 -18.03 33.27
C GLY A 810 -32.96 -17.09 34.48
N ARG A 811 -31.77 -16.53 34.76
CA ARG A 811 -31.51 -15.59 35.85
C ARG A 811 -31.02 -14.26 35.30
N PRO A 812 -31.15 -13.16 36.05
CA PRO A 812 -30.51 -11.90 35.72
C PRO A 812 -29.00 -12.09 35.49
N THR A 813 -28.42 -11.30 34.58
CA THR A 813 -27.00 -11.41 34.24
C THR A 813 -26.13 -11.08 35.45
N SER A 814 -25.22 -11.98 35.83
CA SER A 814 -24.42 -11.83 37.07
C SER A 814 -23.02 -11.24 36.86
N PHE A 815 -22.70 -10.83 35.64
CA PHE A 815 -21.43 -10.19 35.30
C PHE A 815 -21.70 -8.87 34.61
N ARG A 816 -20.72 -7.96 34.72
CA ARG A 816 -20.81 -6.65 34.11
C ARG A 816 -20.80 -6.78 32.58
N SER A 817 -21.95 -6.58 31.94
CA SER A 817 -22.11 -6.67 30.48
C SER A 817 -21.76 -5.37 29.76
N ASP A 818 -21.84 -4.21 30.44
CA ASP A 818 -21.46 -2.86 29.95
C ASP A 818 -19.93 -2.64 29.88
N VAL A 819 -19.20 -3.66 29.45
CA VAL A 819 -17.74 -3.62 29.26
C VAL A 819 -17.36 -3.63 27.78
N MET A 820 -16.15 -3.18 27.48
CA MET A 820 -15.60 -3.16 26.13
C MET A 820 -15.20 -4.55 25.65
N GLY A 821 -14.79 -5.45 26.54
CA GLY A 821 -14.32 -6.79 26.18
C GLY A 821 -14.95 -7.88 27.03
N LEU A 822 -15.54 -8.89 26.41
CA LEU A 822 -16.06 -10.08 27.09
C LEU A 822 -15.40 -11.32 26.51
N VAL A 823 -14.85 -12.17 27.36
CA VAL A 823 -14.31 -13.47 26.94
C VAL A 823 -15.08 -14.58 27.63
N PHE A 824 -15.82 -15.39 26.86
CA PHE A 824 -16.61 -16.51 27.36
C PHE A 824 -15.78 -17.79 27.33
N ALA A 825 -15.69 -18.47 28.46
CA ALA A 825 -14.97 -19.71 28.61
C ALA A 825 -15.91 -20.92 28.61
N PHE A 826 -15.79 -21.80 27.61
CA PHE A 826 -16.60 -23.02 27.54
C PHE A 826 -15.84 -24.24 28.08
N ARG A 827 -16.12 -24.64 29.32
CA ARG A 827 -15.54 -25.83 29.95
C ARG A 827 -16.36 -27.09 29.64
N ASN A 828 -15.68 -28.23 29.47
CA ASN A 828 -16.27 -29.58 29.50
C ASN A 828 -17.60 -29.74 28.74
N LEU A 829 -17.64 -29.44 27.44
CA LEU A 829 -18.82 -29.67 26.59
C LEU A 829 -19.14 -31.17 26.52
N SER A 830 -20.06 -31.64 27.37
CA SER A 830 -20.35 -33.07 27.54
C SER A 830 -21.53 -33.57 26.70
N SER A 831 -22.47 -32.68 26.35
CA SER A 831 -23.67 -33.01 25.59
C SER A 831 -24.09 -31.90 24.62
N ASN A 832 -24.75 -32.27 23.53
CA ASN A 832 -25.27 -31.32 22.53
C ASN A 832 -26.25 -30.31 23.15
N ARG A 833 -27.04 -30.72 24.15
CA ARG A 833 -27.99 -29.85 24.85
C ARG A 833 -27.30 -28.76 25.66
N GLU A 834 -26.26 -29.10 26.42
CA GLU A 834 -25.48 -28.12 27.21
C GLU A 834 -24.73 -27.14 26.30
N ALA A 835 -24.15 -27.66 25.22
CA ALA A 835 -23.43 -26.85 24.25
C ALA A 835 -24.36 -25.84 23.53
N LYS A 836 -25.62 -26.23 23.22
CA LYS A 836 -26.64 -25.31 22.69
C LYS A 836 -26.94 -24.16 23.66
N ILE A 837 -27.17 -24.45 24.94
CA ILE A 837 -27.48 -23.43 25.96
C ILE A 837 -26.33 -22.43 26.10
N LEU A 838 -25.09 -22.94 26.16
CA LEU A 838 -23.87 -22.13 26.26
C LEU A 838 -23.68 -21.19 25.06
N MET A 839 -23.89 -21.70 23.85
CA MET A 839 -23.75 -20.92 22.63
C MET A 839 -24.85 -19.87 22.49
N LEU A 840 -26.09 -20.18 22.87
CA LEU A 840 -27.17 -19.20 22.90
C LEU A 840 -26.91 -18.10 23.92
N ALA A 841 -26.36 -18.44 25.09
CA ALA A 841 -25.94 -17.46 26.07
C ALA A 841 -24.87 -16.51 25.47
N ALA A 842 -23.77 -17.04 24.94
CA ALA A 842 -22.73 -16.21 24.34
C ALA A 842 -23.24 -15.39 23.14
N TYR A 843 -24.10 -15.98 22.30
CA TYR A 843 -24.70 -15.30 21.16
C TYR A 843 -25.64 -14.17 21.57
N SER A 844 -26.44 -14.35 22.63
CA SER A 844 -27.28 -13.28 23.19
C SER A 844 -26.45 -12.09 23.68
N ALA A 845 -25.34 -12.35 24.39
CA ALA A 845 -24.44 -11.28 24.84
C ALA A 845 -23.81 -10.55 23.64
N LEU A 846 -23.45 -11.31 22.60
CA LEU A 846 -22.88 -10.77 21.36
C LEU A 846 -23.84 -9.92 20.57
N LEU A 847 -25.06 -10.40 20.35
CA LEU A 847 -26.07 -9.65 19.65
C LEU A 847 -26.40 -8.36 20.39
N ARG A 848 -26.49 -8.39 21.73
CA ARG A 848 -26.64 -7.18 22.54
C ARG A 848 -25.52 -6.17 22.29
N ARG A 849 -24.26 -6.59 22.35
CA ARG A 849 -23.12 -5.69 22.09
C ARG A 849 -23.09 -5.17 20.64
N ALA A 850 -23.42 -6.00 19.66
CA ALA A 850 -23.47 -5.59 18.25
C ALA A 850 -24.58 -4.55 18.02
N LEU A 851 -25.74 -4.70 18.66
CA LEU A 851 -26.85 -3.76 18.55
C LEU A 851 -26.64 -2.46 19.36
N GLU A 852 -25.71 -2.44 20.32
CA GLU A 852 -25.36 -1.25 21.11
C GLU A 852 -24.24 -0.40 20.48
N SER A 853 -23.60 -0.88 19.42
CA SER A 853 -22.46 -0.21 18.78
C SER A 853 -22.64 -0.09 17.27
N PRO A 854 -22.04 0.91 16.60
CA PRO A 854 -21.94 0.90 15.15
C PRO A 854 -21.01 -0.20 14.62
N ILE A 855 -20.02 -0.62 15.42
CA ILE A 855 -19.09 -1.68 15.06
C ILE A 855 -18.69 -2.53 16.28
N SER A 856 -18.61 -3.84 16.09
CA SER A 856 -18.16 -4.79 17.11
C SER A 856 -17.30 -5.89 16.51
N VAL A 857 -16.56 -6.62 17.34
CA VAL A 857 -15.71 -7.74 16.91
C VAL A 857 -16.08 -9.02 17.66
N CYS A 858 -16.32 -10.10 16.94
CA CYS A 858 -16.50 -11.44 17.49
C CYS A 858 -15.32 -12.33 17.10
N VAL A 859 -14.64 -12.91 18.09
CA VAL A 859 -13.56 -13.87 17.89
C VAL A 859 -14.03 -15.25 18.31
N LEU A 860 -14.06 -16.17 17.36
CA LEU A 860 -14.39 -17.59 17.56
C LEU A 860 -13.09 -18.39 17.53
N ASP A 861 -12.41 -18.52 18.68
CA ASP A 861 -11.19 -19.32 18.77
C ASP A 861 -11.51 -20.82 18.72
N GLU A 862 -10.63 -21.60 18.07
CA GLU A 862 -10.74 -23.06 17.93
C GLU A 862 -12.14 -23.58 17.51
N LEU A 863 -12.78 -22.90 16.54
CA LEU A 863 -14.13 -23.18 16.06
C LEU A 863 -14.32 -24.63 15.58
N SER A 864 -13.25 -25.32 15.17
CA SER A 864 -13.27 -26.74 14.80
C SER A 864 -13.82 -27.66 15.90
N ILE A 865 -13.71 -27.29 17.17
CA ILE A 865 -14.32 -28.04 18.29
C ILE A 865 -15.85 -28.05 18.17
N LEU A 866 -16.44 -26.95 17.69
CA LEU A 866 -17.89 -26.81 17.56
C LEU A 866 -18.47 -27.57 16.36
N ALA A 867 -17.64 -28.03 15.42
CA ALA A 867 -18.08 -28.75 14.23
C ALA A 867 -18.88 -30.02 14.57
N GLY A 868 -18.62 -30.64 15.73
CA GLY A 868 -19.37 -31.81 16.23
C GLY A 868 -20.80 -31.52 16.69
N PHE A 869 -21.24 -30.26 16.69
CA PHE A 869 -22.55 -29.83 17.20
C PHE A 869 -23.36 -29.09 16.11
N PRO A 870 -24.15 -29.81 15.29
CA PRO A 870 -24.84 -29.23 14.13
C PRO A 870 -25.74 -28.03 14.45
N SER A 871 -26.46 -28.06 15.57
CA SER A 871 -27.34 -26.95 15.97
C SER A 871 -26.56 -25.68 16.33
N ILE A 872 -25.36 -25.82 16.87
CA ILE A 872 -24.47 -24.68 17.17
C ILE A 872 -23.89 -24.12 15.89
N MET A 873 -23.45 -24.99 14.99
CA MET A 873 -22.92 -24.58 13.70
C MET A 873 -23.97 -23.81 12.88
N ARG A 874 -25.26 -24.14 12.99
CA ARG A 874 -26.36 -23.35 12.41
C ARG A 874 -26.36 -21.90 12.89
N ILE A 875 -26.22 -21.68 14.21
CA ILE A 875 -26.15 -20.35 14.80
C ILE A 875 -24.90 -19.61 14.29
N VAL A 876 -23.74 -20.26 14.28
CA VAL A 876 -22.48 -19.67 13.79
C VAL A 876 -22.58 -19.31 12.29
N GLY A 877 -23.18 -20.17 11.47
CA GLY A 877 -23.37 -19.91 10.03
C GLY A 877 -24.27 -18.70 9.77
N GLN A 878 -25.41 -18.62 10.46
CA GLN A 878 -26.30 -17.45 10.42
C GLN A 878 -25.57 -16.18 10.86
N PHE A 879 -24.73 -16.29 11.88
CA PHE A 879 -23.94 -15.17 12.38
C PHE A 879 -22.91 -14.67 11.37
N CYS A 880 -22.16 -15.58 10.72
CA CYS A 880 -21.22 -15.22 9.66
C CYS A 880 -21.93 -14.57 8.46
N ALA A 881 -23.15 -15.01 8.12
CA ALA A 881 -23.94 -14.46 7.03
C ALA A 881 -24.55 -13.08 7.34
N ASN A 882 -25.15 -12.92 8.53
CA ASN A 882 -25.92 -11.73 8.90
C ASN A 882 -25.12 -10.68 9.67
N GLY A 883 -24.02 -11.04 10.33
CA GLY A 883 -23.29 -10.16 11.26
C GLY A 883 -22.81 -8.85 10.64
N GLY A 884 -22.56 -8.84 9.32
CA GLY A 884 -22.19 -7.61 8.61
C GLY A 884 -23.30 -6.54 8.57
N LYS A 885 -24.58 -6.93 8.62
CA LYS A 885 -25.71 -6.00 8.72
C LYS A 885 -25.74 -5.29 10.07
N TRP A 886 -25.28 -5.97 11.12
CA TRP A 886 -25.20 -5.45 12.48
C TRP A 886 -23.90 -4.70 12.79
N GLY A 887 -23.02 -4.51 11.78
CA GLY A 887 -21.70 -3.93 12.00
C GLY A 887 -20.74 -4.85 12.76
N CYS A 888 -21.00 -6.15 12.83
CA CYS A 888 -20.13 -7.08 13.55
C CYS A 888 -19.10 -7.74 12.62
N SER A 889 -17.82 -7.55 12.95
CA SER A 889 -16.71 -8.31 12.39
C SER A 889 -16.67 -9.71 13.00
N VAL A 890 -16.42 -10.73 12.18
CA VAL A 890 -16.35 -12.13 12.62
C VAL A 890 -14.99 -12.69 12.28
N ILE A 891 -14.28 -13.17 13.29
CA ILE A 891 -12.94 -13.74 13.16
C ILE A 891 -13.01 -15.19 13.59
N VAL A 892 -12.86 -16.09 12.64
CA VAL A 892 -12.85 -17.54 12.90
C VAL A 892 -11.43 -18.05 12.98
N SER A 893 -11.16 -18.90 13.96
CA SER A 893 -9.84 -19.43 14.23
C SER A 893 -9.86 -20.95 14.37
N GLY A 894 -8.81 -21.63 13.91
CA GLY A 894 -8.67 -23.07 14.04
C GLY A 894 -7.28 -23.59 13.70
N GLN A 895 -7.09 -24.91 13.72
CA GLN A 895 -5.85 -25.54 13.27
C GLN A 895 -5.89 -25.91 11.78
N GLU A 896 -7.03 -26.41 11.32
CA GLU A 896 -7.30 -26.73 9.91
C GLU A 896 -8.78 -26.49 9.56
N PRO A 897 -9.10 -26.20 8.29
CA PRO A 897 -10.47 -25.92 7.88
C PRO A 897 -11.33 -27.17 7.64
N ASN A 898 -10.72 -28.37 7.55
CA ASN A 898 -11.40 -29.58 7.08
C ASN A 898 -12.63 -29.96 7.93
N SER A 899 -12.52 -29.93 9.26
CA SER A 899 -13.65 -30.24 10.15
C SER A 899 -14.81 -29.27 9.98
N LEU A 900 -14.53 -28.00 9.64
CA LEU A 900 -15.56 -26.99 9.39
C LEU A 900 -16.19 -27.16 8.01
N ALA A 901 -15.40 -27.55 7.01
CA ALA A 901 -15.87 -27.80 5.64
C ALA A 901 -16.87 -28.96 5.54
N GLN A 902 -16.83 -29.91 6.49
CA GLN A 902 -17.76 -31.04 6.55
C GLN A 902 -19.12 -30.68 7.19
N THR A 903 -19.30 -29.45 7.69
CA THR A 903 -20.55 -29.02 8.31
C THR A 903 -21.56 -28.54 7.27
N ALA A 904 -22.86 -28.66 7.58
CA ALA A 904 -23.95 -28.21 6.69
C ALA A 904 -23.98 -26.69 6.41
N VAL A 905 -23.21 -25.90 7.17
CA VAL A 905 -23.17 -24.44 7.10
C VAL A 905 -21.85 -23.90 6.52
N ALA A 906 -20.98 -24.79 6.03
CA ALA A 906 -19.65 -24.43 5.57
C ALA A 906 -19.66 -23.28 4.55
N SER A 907 -20.58 -23.30 3.58
CA SER A 907 -20.77 -22.22 2.59
C SER A 907 -21.10 -20.89 3.24
N GLN A 908 -21.98 -20.88 4.26
CA GLN A 908 -22.34 -19.66 4.98
C GLN A 908 -21.15 -19.04 5.72
N ILE A 909 -20.15 -19.85 6.11
CA ILE A 909 -18.93 -19.39 6.75
C ILE A 909 -17.92 -18.93 5.71
N PHE A 910 -17.53 -19.82 4.79
CA PHE A 910 -16.39 -19.59 3.90
C PHE A 910 -16.69 -18.63 2.75
N ASP A 911 -17.88 -18.68 2.15
CA ASP A 911 -18.24 -17.80 1.02
C ASP A 911 -18.39 -16.33 1.45
N ASN A 912 -18.54 -16.09 2.76
CA ASN A 912 -18.66 -14.75 3.34
C ASN A 912 -17.33 -14.16 3.83
N LEU A 913 -16.22 -14.91 3.80
CA LEU A 913 -14.92 -14.42 4.25
C LEU A 913 -14.37 -13.34 3.30
N THR A 914 -13.79 -12.29 3.88
CA THR A 914 -13.06 -11.26 3.13
C THR A 914 -11.59 -11.65 2.97
N ALA A 915 -11.02 -12.30 3.98
CA ALA A 915 -9.64 -12.73 3.97
C ALA A 915 -9.45 -14.03 4.76
N ALA A 916 -8.48 -14.83 4.34
CA ALA A 916 -8.00 -16.00 5.07
C ALA A 916 -6.50 -15.89 5.34
N MET A 917 -6.05 -16.34 6.50
CA MET A 917 -4.66 -16.35 6.93
C MET A 917 -4.21 -17.76 7.28
N CYS A 918 -3.09 -18.18 6.71
CA CYS A 918 -2.44 -19.46 6.97
C CYS A 918 -1.09 -19.20 7.66
N GLY A 919 -0.94 -19.65 8.90
CA GLY A 919 0.33 -19.68 9.61
C GLY A 919 1.09 -20.99 9.35
N HIS A 920 1.88 -21.45 10.33
CA HIS A 920 2.51 -22.77 10.25
C HIS A 920 1.47 -23.89 10.35
N ILE A 921 1.43 -24.79 9.36
CA ILE A 921 0.47 -25.90 9.27
C ILE A 921 1.15 -27.27 9.25
N LYS A 922 0.37 -28.36 9.39
CA LYS A 922 0.85 -29.72 9.10
C LYS A 922 0.72 -30.01 7.60
N GLY A 923 1.55 -30.93 7.08
CA GLY A 923 1.48 -31.33 5.67
C GLY A 923 0.12 -31.88 5.22
N THR A 924 -0.64 -32.49 6.13
CA THR A 924 -2.00 -33.00 5.85
C THR A 924 -3.02 -31.89 5.57
N ALA A 925 -2.79 -30.68 6.09
CA ALA A 925 -3.70 -29.55 5.92
C ALA A 925 -3.51 -28.80 4.60
N ILE A 926 -2.45 -29.07 3.82
CA ILE A 926 -2.18 -28.37 2.56
C ILE A 926 -3.37 -28.50 1.60
N GLN A 927 -3.93 -29.71 1.47
CA GLN A 927 -5.03 -29.98 0.56
C GLN A 927 -6.30 -29.22 1.00
N SER A 928 -6.63 -29.25 2.29
CA SER A 928 -7.81 -28.55 2.81
C SER A 928 -7.68 -27.02 2.75
N MET A 929 -6.47 -26.46 2.91
CA MET A 929 -6.24 -25.03 2.67
C MET A 929 -6.48 -24.64 1.20
N SER A 930 -6.08 -25.50 0.27
CA SER A 930 -6.28 -25.26 -1.17
C SER A 930 -7.75 -25.37 -1.56
N ASP A 931 -8.41 -26.46 -1.17
CA ASP A 931 -9.77 -26.78 -1.64
C ASP A 931 -10.85 -25.93 -0.96
N VAL A 932 -10.66 -25.59 0.33
CA VAL A 932 -11.70 -24.90 1.12
C VAL A 932 -11.51 -23.38 1.10
N LEU A 933 -10.26 -22.92 1.20
CA LEU A 933 -9.93 -21.49 1.34
C LEU A 933 -9.31 -20.88 0.09
N GLY A 934 -9.22 -21.66 -1.00
CA GLY A 934 -8.76 -21.18 -2.31
C GLY A 934 -7.28 -20.81 -2.38
N PHE A 935 -6.45 -21.28 -1.45
CA PHE A 935 -5.02 -20.97 -1.52
C PHE A 935 -4.30 -21.73 -2.64
N GLU A 936 -3.33 -21.10 -3.30
CA GLU A 936 -2.47 -21.81 -4.25
C GLU A 936 -1.55 -22.82 -3.54
N ARG A 937 -1.62 -24.09 -3.96
CA ARG A 937 -0.85 -25.19 -3.34
C ARG A 937 0.66 -24.96 -3.32
N SER A 938 1.21 -24.32 -4.35
CA SER A 938 2.64 -23.99 -4.46
C SER A 938 3.09 -23.01 -3.37
N LEU A 939 2.22 -22.06 -3.00
CA LEU A 939 2.48 -21.02 -2.00
C LEU A 939 2.23 -21.49 -0.56
N VAL A 940 1.28 -22.40 -0.35
CA VAL A 940 0.95 -22.97 0.97
C VAL A 940 1.97 -24.03 1.40
N ALA A 941 2.48 -24.84 0.49
CA ALA A 941 3.37 -25.95 0.82
C ALA A 941 4.59 -25.57 1.71
N PRO A 942 5.28 -24.42 1.49
CA PRO A 942 6.34 -23.94 2.37
C PRO A 942 5.91 -23.74 3.83
N TYR A 943 4.63 -23.44 4.09
CA TYR A 943 4.10 -23.21 5.44
C TYR A 943 3.95 -24.50 6.26
N ALA A 944 4.03 -25.66 5.62
CA ALA A 944 4.12 -26.95 6.30
C ALA A 944 5.56 -27.32 6.74
N SER A 945 6.57 -26.57 6.29
CA SER A 945 7.97 -26.82 6.62
C SER A 945 8.37 -26.26 7.99
N SER A 946 9.50 -26.71 8.52
CA SER A 946 10.08 -26.17 9.75
C SER A 946 10.49 -24.70 9.65
N SER A 947 10.73 -24.20 8.43
CA SER A 947 11.12 -22.80 8.18
C SER A 947 10.00 -21.80 8.45
N ALA A 948 8.74 -22.25 8.42
CA ALA A 948 7.57 -21.41 8.66
C ALA A 948 7.24 -21.25 10.15
N LYS A 949 7.89 -22.03 11.04
CA LYS A 949 7.69 -21.91 12.49
C LYS A 949 8.03 -20.50 12.99
N PRO A 950 7.34 -20.00 14.03
CA PRO A 950 7.71 -18.73 14.64
C PRO A 950 9.17 -18.74 15.10
N SER A 951 9.85 -17.62 14.87
CA SER A 951 11.24 -17.42 15.26
C SER A 951 11.32 -16.64 16.55
N ALA A 952 11.89 -17.28 17.59
CA ALA A 952 12.16 -16.63 18.88
C ALA A 952 13.23 -15.53 18.77
N ILE A 953 14.22 -15.69 17.88
CA ILE A 953 15.31 -14.72 17.74
C ILE A 953 14.80 -13.38 17.18
N SER A 954 13.89 -13.44 16.20
CA SER A 954 13.33 -12.23 15.58
C SER A 954 11.99 -11.79 16.17
N LEU A 955 11.41 -12.60 17.07
CA LEU A 955 10.06 -12.45 17.64
C LEU A 955 9.00 -12.31 16.53
N THR A 956 9.05 -13.21 15.55
CA THR A 956 8.20 -13.14 14.35
C THR A 956 7.51 -14.46 14.03
N SER A 957 6.29 -14.39 13.52
CA SER A 957 5.55 -15.51 12.92
C SER A 957 5.29 -15.25 11.43
N ASN A 958 5.36 -16.30 10.62
CA ASN A 958 5.09 -16.25 9.18
C ASN A 958 3.60 -16.46 8.90
N TRP A 959 3.05 -15.68 7.97
CA TRP A 959 1.64 -15.75 7.57
C TRP A 959 1.49 -15.62 6.06
N LEU A 960 0.68 -16.47 5.44
CA LEU A 960 0.20 -16.32 4.07
C LEU A 960 -1.24 -15.82 4.12
N ILE A 961 -1.52 -14.69 3.47
CA ILE A 961 -2.86 -14.10 3.38
C ILE A 961 -3.44 -14.43 2.02
N ASN A 962 -4.70 -14.87 1.96
CA ASN A 962 -5.50 -14.93 0.74
C ASN A 962 -6.61 -13.88 0.82
N LEU A 963 -6.65 -12.98 -0.16
CA LEU A 963 -7.69 -11.98 -0.33
C LEU A 963 -8.62 -12.41 -1.46
N ASP A 964 -9.91 -12.51 -1.14
CA ASP A 964 -10.98 -12.83 -2.10
C ASP A 964 -10.72 -14.09 -2.97
N GLY A 965 -9.93 -15.04 -2.46
CA GLY A 965 -9.62 -16.29 -3.16
C GLY A 965 -8.57 -16.20 -4.27
N THR A 966 -8.01 -15.02 -4.54
CA THR A 966 -7.17 -14.79 -5.74
C THR A 966 -5.79 -14.19 -5.42
N THR A 967 -5.72 -13.26 -4.47
CA THR A 967 -4.47 -12.53 -4.20
C THR A 967 -3.79 -13.05 -2.95
N HIS A 968 -2.53 -13.46 -3.11
CA HIS A 968 -1.76 -14.16 -2.10
C HIS A 968 -0.60 -13.32 -1.59
N ILE A 969 -0.57 -13.01 -0.28
CA ILE A 969 0.45 -12.13 0.29
C ILE A 969 1.21 -12.84 1.41
N GLU A 970 2.51 -13.06 1.20
CA GLU A 970 3.41 -13.55 2.26
C GLU A 970 3.82 -12.42 3.20
N CYS A 971 3.55 -12.61 4.49
CA CYS A 971 3.70 -11.60 5.52
C CYS A 971 4.42 -12.14 6.77
N LEU A 972 4.99 -11.22 7.53
CA LEU A 972 5.58 -11.43 8.83
C LEU A 972 4.81 -10.61 9.85
N TYR A 973 4.25 -11.28 10.85
CA TYR A 973 3.77 -10.59 12.04
C TYR A 973 4.92 -10.50 13.06
N ARG A 974 5.23 -9.28 13.50
CA ARG A 974 6.34 -9.00 14.42
C ARG A 974 5.78 -8.51 15.75
N SER A 975 5.72 -9.40 16.73
CA SER A 975 5.25 -9.03 18.07
C SER A 975 6.29 -8.23 18.85
N ASN A 976 5.84 -7.53 19.89
CA ASN A 976 6.69 -6.90 20.89
C ASN A 976 6.81 -7.81 22.13
N ARG A 977 7.88 -7.61 22.91
CA ARG A 977 8.19 -8.46 24.07
C ARG A 977 7.11 -8.44 25.15
N LEU A 978 6.45 -7.28 25.35
CA LEU A 978 5.43 -7.12 26.37
C LEU A 978 4.18 -7.92 25.98
N MET A 979 3.81 -7.86 24.70
CA MET A 979 2.71 -8.63 24.15
C MET A 979 2.94 -10.14 24.24
N LEU A 980 4.16 -10.60 23.93
CA LEU A 980 4.51 -12.01 24.10
C LEU A 980 4.46 -12.47 25.56
N ALA A 981 4.93 -11.64 26.49
CA ALA A 981 4.91 -11.93 27.92
C ALA A 981 3.48 -11.96 28.49
N LEU A 982 2.62 -11.05 28.01
CA LEU A 982 1.21 -11.02 28.37
C LEU A 982 0.49 -12.29 27.89
N MET A 983 0.72 -12.70 26.64
CA MET A 983 0.09 -13.87 26.02
C MET A 983 0.75 -15.21 26.36
N ALA A 984 1.83 -15.21 27.15
CA ALA A 984 2.52 -16.43 27.57
C ALA A 984 1.60 -17.23 28.52
N ASN A 985 1.24 -18.45 28.13
CA ASN A 985 0.17 -19.21 28.77
C ASN A 985 0.46 -20.70 28.95
N ASN A 986 1.63 -21.19 28.51
CA ASN A 986 1.98 -22.57 28.80
C ASN A 986 2.28 -22.73 30.32
N LEU A 987 2.22 -23.96 30.84
CA LEU A 987 2.32 -24.20 32.28
C LEU A 987 3.62 -23.63 32.87
N ASP A 988 4.74 -23.83 32.19
CA ASP A 988 6.06 -23.38 32.64
C ASP A 988 6.21 -21.85 32.54
N GLU A 989 5.64 -21.24 31.49
CA GLU A 989 5.59 -19.80 31.26
C GLU A 989 4.71 -19.09 32.29
N SER A 990 3.52 -19.62 32.57
CA SER A 990 2.61 -19.07 33.56
C SER A 990 3.20 -19.17 34.97
N ALA A 991 3.86 -20.30 35.28
CA ALA A 991 4.61 -20.45 36.52
C ALA A 991 5.78 -19.44 36.61
N ALA A 992 6.55 -19.26 35.53
CA ALA A 992 7.65 -18.30 35.49
C ALA A 992 7.17 -16.85 35.64
N ARG A 993 6.08 -16.47 34.95
CA ARG A 993 5.46 -15.16 35.08
C ARG A 993 5.00 -14.92 36.51
N SER A 994 4.28 -15.87 37.09
CA SER A 994 3.80 -15.77 38.48
C SER A 994 4.96 -15.62 39.47
N ARG A 995 6.06 -16.38 39.30
CA ARG A 995 7.27 -16.24 40.13
C ARG A 995 7.89 -14.85 40.05
N VAL A 996 7.99 -14.27 38.86
CA VAL A 996 8.57 -12.94 38.69
C VAL A 996 7.63 -11.85 39.19
N MET A 997 6.35 -11.91 38.83
CA MET A 997 5.36 -10.91 39.23
C MET A 997 5.17 -10.85 40.75
N ALA A 998 5.29 -11.97 41.47
CA ALA A 998 5.23 -11.99 42.92
C ALA A 998 6.34 -11.17 43.62
N ALA A 999 7.39 -10.77 42.91
CA ALA A 999 8.47 -9.95 43.45
C ALA A 999 8.22 -8.43 43.35
N TYR A 1000 7.08 -8.00 42.78
CA TYR A 1000 6.76 -6.60 42.53
C TYR A 1000 5.37 -6.25 43.08
N GLU A 1001 5.21 -5.03 43.61
CA GLU A 1001 3.92 -4.53 44.10
C GLU A 1001 3.01 -4.08 42.95
N ASP A 1002 3.58 -3.40 41.93
CA ASP A 1002 2.85 -3.01 40.72
C ASP A 1002 2.84 -4.18 39.71
N PRO A 1003 1.66 -4.70 39.32
CA PRO A 1003 1.54 -5.74 38.29
C PRO A 1003 2.19 -5.35 36.96
N LEU A 1004 2.20 -4.06 36.59
CA LEU A 1004 2.83 -3.60 35.35
C LEU A 1004 4.35 -3.70 35.44
N GLU A 1005 4.96 -3.27 36.55
CA GLU A 1005 6.41 -3.41 36.78
C GLU A 1005 6.84 -4.89 36.75
N GLY A 1006 6.07 -5.76 37.42
CA GLY A 1006 6.29 -7.19 37.39
C GLY A 1006 6.20 -7.79 35.98
N LEU A 1007 5.20 -7.37 35.19
CA LEU A 1007 5.03 -7.82 33.81
C LEU A 1007 6.17 -7.32 32.90
N LEU A 1008 6.62 -6.07 33.06
CA LEU A 1008 7.76 -5.51 32.32
C LEU A 1008 9.08 -6.23 32.66
N ALA A 1009 9.30 -6.53 33.95
CA ALA A 1009 10.44 -7.33 34.40
C ALA A 1009 10.40 -8.73 33.79
N PHE A 1010 9.25 -9.40 33.86
CA PHE A 1010 9.06 -10.71 33.23
C PHE A 1010 9.29 -10.65 31.72
N ALA A 1011 8.75 -9.65 31.01
CA ALA A 1011 8.92 -9.52 29.56
C ALA A 1011 10.40 -9.45 29.13
N ASN A 1012 11.23 -8.72 29.88
CA ASN A 1012 12.67 -8.63 29.63
C ASN A 1012 13.39 -9.97 29.85
N LEU A 1013 13.05 -10.69 30.92
CA LEU A 1013 13.66 -11.99 31.23
C LEU A 1013 13.18 -13.07 30.25
N TYR A 1014 11.89 -13.05 29.91
CA TYR A 1014 11.27 -13.98 28.98
C TYR A 1014 11.83 -13.84 27.56
N GLU A 1015 11.99 -12.61 27.05
CA GLU A 1015 12.63 -12.38 25.74
C GLU A 1015 14.06 -12.94 25.71
N ARG A 1016 14.87 -12.68 26.75
CA ARG A 1016 16.24 -13.19 26.83
C ARG A 1016 16.27 -14.72 26.86
N ALA A 1017 15.40 -15.34 27.66
CA ALA A 1017 15.31 -16.79 27.74
C ALA A 1017 14.90 -17.41 26.40
N LEU A 1018 13.89 -16.82 25.72
CA LEU A 1018 13.45 -17.26 24.39
C LEU A 1018 14.57 -17.16 23.34
N VAL A 1019 15.28 -16.03 23.30
CA VAL A 1019 16.37 -15.80 22.32
C VAL A 1019 17.56 -16.74 22.59
N ALA A 1020 17.87 -17.00 23.86
CA ALA A 1020 18.97 -17.90 24.26
C ALA A 1020 18.59 -19.38 24.26
N GLY A 1021 17.30 -19.72 24.09
CA GLY A 1021 16.80 -21.10 24.20
C GLY A 1021 16.90 -21.67 25.62
N LEU A 1022 16.83 -20.82 26.65
CA LEU A 1022 16.91 -21.24 28.05
C LEU A 1022 15.56 -21.81 28.53
N PRO A 1023 15.55 -22.82 29.41
CA PRO A 1023 14.32 -23.33 29.98
C PRO A 1023 13.65 -22.30 30.93
N MET A 1024 12.32 -22.33 31.03
CA MET A 1024 11.53 -21.29 31.74
C MET A 1024 11.69 -21.31 33.27
N ASP A 1025 12.17 -22.40 33.85
CA ASP A 1025 12.51 -22.52 35.27
C ASP A 1025 13.73 -21.65 35.66
N THR A 1026 14.61 -21.35 34.71
CA THR A 1026 15.78 -20.48 34.90
C THR A 1026 15.42 -19.00 35.06
N ILE A 1027 14.20 -18.60 34.72
CA ILE A 1027 13.71 -17.24 34.90
C ILE A 1027 13.46 -17.00 36.40
N GLN A 1028 14.26 -16.09 36.96
CA GLN A 1028 14.22 -15.66 38.36
C GLN A 1028 14.11 -14.13 38.45
N PRO A 1029 13.40 -13.57 39.45
CA PRO A 1029 13.36 -12.13 39.66
C PRO A 1029 14.78 -11.62 39.97
N ALA A 1030 15.16 -10.49 39.37
CA ALA A 1030 16.46 -9.89 39.64
C ALA A 1030 16.51 -9.34 41.08
N PRO A 1031 17.56 -9.62 41.88
CA PRO A 1031 17.72 -8.95 43.17
C PRO A 1031 18.05 -7.47 42.93
N GLN A 1032 17.10 -6.59 43.26
CA GLN A 1032 17.22 -5.13 43.40
C GLN A 1032 17.72 -4.32 42.19
N LEU A 1033 16.80 -3.63 41.51
CA LEU A 1033 17.07 -2.44 40.70
C LEU A 1033 16.15 -1.27 41.09
N LEU A 1034 15.87 -1.12 42.39
CA LEU A 1034 15.05 -0.04 42.98
C LEU A 1034 15.73 1.36 42.97
N ALA A 1035 16.69 1.64 42.08
CA ALA A 1035 17.42 2.93 42.15
C ALA A 1035 17.88 3.58 40.83
N LYS A 1036 17.62 3.04 39.64
CA LYS A 1036 18.08 3.69 38.38
C LYS A 1036 17.15 3.48 37.18
N VAL A 1037 15.90 3.94 37.27
CA VAL A 1037 15.09 4.25 36.07
C VAL A 1037 14.26 5.51 36.35
N ALA A 1038 14.97 6.61 36.58
CA ALA A 1038 14.45 7.97 36.49
C ALA A 1038 15.55 8.81 35.83
N ASN A 1039 15.75 8.60 34.52
CA ASN A 1039 16.44 9.49 33.58
C ASN A 1039 16.24 8.99 32.16
#